data_AF-A0A258G5J1-F1
#
_entry.id   AF-A0A258G5J1-F1
#
_cell.length_a   1.000
_cell.length_b   1.000
_cell.length_c   1.000
_cell.angle_alpha   90.00
_cell.angle_beta   90.00
_cell.angle_gamma   90.00
#
_symmetry.space_group_name_H-M   'P 1'
#
loop_
_entity.id
_entity.type
_entity.pdbx_description
1 polymer ?
#
loop_
_entity_poly.entity_id
_entity_poly.type
_entity_poly.pdbx_seq_one_letter_code
_entity_poly.pdbx_strand_id
1 'polypeptide(L)'
;MFAKIAAFELRYQFRNPVFWVVSILFFLMTFGAATVEQIQIGGGGSGIHRNSPASIIQTHLILSLFFMFVTTAFVANVIVRDDESGFGPIVRSTRVTKFDYLIGRFMGAFAAAAIAFLVVPLAIWIGSFMPWVDKETLGPNFLSAYAHAYLVMALPDILLTSAIFFAVATMTRSMMYSYVGVVAFLVLYLVVISLLRTRPELRETAAMFEPFGFGAYGNATRYWTAAESNVLVPPLSFTLLFNRGFGFALSIIALVVAYARFSFAERGISGRKLRKAAKREAKLAAVAPRTVSVLPTPRPNRAGWTQLMARTRFEMALVFRSPAFFVLMLLGLFNAVTALLTGNEIYGTPARPLTFVVIGVLNGAFGIIPIIIAIYYAGELVWRDRDRKMHEIIDATALPNWAYMVPKTMAVSGVLIASLVIAMIGAIIVQLIRGQTDLALGEYLAWYVVPNAIDLVILAVLSVFVQALSPNKYIGWGVMVVYLVASIVLNNLGFEHPLYNFGSTGNILLSDMNGDNVGGALGWWLRLYWGSVALILAVLAHLLWRRGTQVSFMSRLRRVPKRLAGFLGAVIGTGVLTASAAGGFIFYNTNVINEYRNRDDRDKMLADYEKKYLKYETVKQPSVSAITLDVDLYPRDKRVDARGRYELINDTGAPLSDLHVRFVDPNLKVMAAEVSGARLVLNDAKQGYRIYRFDRPIAPGARATLTFASQRWQRGFRAQGDETIVVRNGSLLNNFDFAPVIGMSRANLLLDPVTRRRYNLPSQLRMAKLEDLTAMRRNYLANASWVKSDITVTTDAGQTPIAPGKKVSDVTAGGRRTAHFVATAPILAFFSVQSAAYAEKSADASGVKTTVYYDPKHDYNVDRMLKAMKLSLDYYRANFGPYQFDYMRIIEFPGYQTFAQAFAGTVPYSERIGFIADTRDENEIDYVTYVTAHELGHQYWGHQIISADMQGGTVLVETMAQYSAMMVMKKLYGEDKMRRFLKYELDSYLRARGSEAIEELPLERVENQGYIHYRKGAVVMYLLQDRLGEDRMNAMLAQLLNKYRFKSQPYPRSLDLVNGLKSIARDDAERALISDLFEKITIYDLKATTATVKKLPDGRFETLVTVTGDKFYADGKGKETKATLDDIIEIGLFAARPGIGAFNSKDVDFIERRPVKSGEQQIRVISKRKPAFAGVDPYNKYIDRNSDDNVVAVTG
;
A
#
# COMPACT_ATOMS: atom_id res chain seq x y z
N MET A 1 30.29 44.41 6.52
CA MET A 1 31.06 43.18 6.21
C MET A 1 30.14 42.00 5.93
N PHE A 2 28.99 41.92 6.61
CA PHE A 2 27.88 40.99 6.43
C PHE A 2 27.64 40.52 4.98
N ALA A 3 27.27 41.42 4.07
CA ALA A 3 26.90 41.07 2.70
C ALA A 3 28.06 40.41 1.93
N LYS A 4 29.31 40.81 2.20
CA LYS A 4 30.50 40.19 1.58
C LYS A 4 30.70 38.76 2.10
N ILE A 5 30.49 38.52 3.39
CA ILE A 5 30.58 37.18 4.00
C ILE A 5 29.46 36.28 3.48
N ALA A 6 28.22 36.78 3.42
CA ALA A 6 27.09 36.05 2.86
C ALA A 6 27.30 35.69 1.39
N ALA A 7 27.74 36.64 0.56
CA ALA A 7 28.04 36.40 -0.85
C ALA A 7 29.21 35.43 -1.04
N PHE A 8 30.24 35.51 -0.20
CA PHE A 8 31.35 34.55 -0.21
C PHE A 8 30.85 33.13 0.08
N GLU A 9 30.04 32.97 1.13
CA GLU A 9 29.53 31.65 1.51
C GLU A 9 28.62 31.07 0.43
N LEU A 10 27.72 31.87 -0.15
CA LEU A 10 26.87 31.45 -1.26
C LEU A 10 27.70 30.97 -2.46
N ARG A 11 28.72 31.74 -2.87
CA ARG A 11 29.63 31.35 -3.96
C ARG A 11 30.42 30.08 -3.64
N TYR A 12 30.81 29.91 -2.38
CA TYR A 12 31.47 28.69 -1.93
C TYR A 12 30.56 27.47 -2.10
N GLN A 13 29.30 27.57 -1.67
CA GLN A 13 28.35 26.47 -1.79
C GLN A 13 28.07 26.10 -3.26
N PHE A 14 27.95 27.06 -4.17
CA PHE A 14 27.80 26.76 -5.60
C PHE A 14 28.99 26.05 -6.25
N ARG A 15 30.19 26.21 -5.67
CA ARG A 15 31.39 25.47 -6.11
C ARG A 15 31.53 24.13 -5.42
N ASN A 16 30.75 23.88 -4.36
CA ASN A 16 30.77 22.63 -3.63
C ASN A 16 30.01 21.56 -4.43
N PRO A 17 30.62 20.38 -4.70
CA PRO A 17 29.94 19.28 -5.38
C PRO A 17 28.61 18.86 -4.73
N VAL A 18 28.48 19.02 -3.41
CA VAL A 18 27.25 18.69 -2.66
C VAL A 18 26.05 19.47 -3.19
N PHE A 19 26.21 20.75 -3.53
CA PHE A 19 25.12 21.57 -4.07
C PHE A 19 24.56 20.97 -5.36
N TRP A 20 25.43 20.63 -6.31
CA TRP A 20 25.01 20.09 -7.60
C TRP A 20 24.43 18.68 -7.48
N VAL A 21 25.03 17.81 -6.66
CA VAL A 21 24.52 16.46 -6.45
C VAL A 21 23.10 16.50 -5.88
N VAL A 22 22.85 17.36 -4.89
CA VAL A 22 21.52 17.48 -4.29
C VAL A 22 20.52 18.12 -5.25
N SER A 23 20.91 19.20 -5.94
CA SER A 23 20.04 19.87 -6.91
C SER A 23 19.62 18.92 -8.04
N ILE A 24 20.56 18.13 -8.58
CA ILE A 24 20.27 17.12 -9.61
C ILE A 24 19.37 16.02 -9.03
N LEU A 25 19.64 15.54 -7.82
CA LEU A 25 18.84 14.49 -7.19
C LEU A 25 17.38 14.92 -7.02
N PHE A 26 17.14 16.06 -6.37
CA PHE A 26 15.79 16.55 -6.14
C PHE A 26 15.09 16.93 -7.46
N PHE A 27 15.84 17.42 -8.45
CA PHE A 27 15.31 17.63 -9.79
C PHE A 27 14.85 16.31 -10.42
N LEU A 28 15.71 15.29 -10.48
CA LEU A 28 15.39 14.02 -11.14
C LEU A 28 14.26 13.27 -10.44
N MET A 29 14.23 13.27 -9.10
CA MET A 29 13.13 12.66 -8.34
C MET A 29 11.79 13.33 -8.64
N THR A 30 11.77 14.67 -8.62
CA THR A 30 10.54 15.44 -8.85
C THR A 30 10.12 15.39 -10.32
N PHE A 31 11.07 15.45 -11.25
CA PHE A 31 10.83 15.33 -12.68
C PHE A 31 10.31 13.95 -13.02
N GLY A 32 10.89 12.90 -12.43
CA GLY A 32 10.37 11.54 -12.53
C GLY A 32 8.93 11.45 -12.03
N ALA A 33 8.62 12.05 -10.88
CA ALA A 33 7.24 12.07 -10.36
C ALA A 33 6.25 12.84 -11.25
N ALA A 34 6.70 13.92 -11.89
CA ALA A 34 5.87 14.68 -12.81
C ALA A 34 5.63 13.95 -14.14
N THR A 35 6.60 13.15 -14.60
CA THR A 35 6.63 12.62 -15.98
C THR A 35 6.39 11.13 -16.11
N VAL A 36 6.61 10.35 -15.05
CA VAL A 36 6.49 8.88 -15.04
C VAL A 36 5.30 8.50 -14.17
N GLU A 37 4.34 7.77 -14.74
CA GLU A 37 3.04 7.52 -14.08
C GLU A 37 3.14 6.70 -12.81
N GLN A 38 4.16 5.86 -12.71
CA GLN A 38 4.39 4.95 -11.59
C GLN A 38 5.19 5.61 -10.46
N ILE A 39 5.76 6.80 -10.69
CA ILE A 39 6.49 7.56 -9.67
C ILE A 39 5.54 8.63 -9.13
N GLN A 40 5.18 8.52 -7.86
CA GLN A 40 4.27 9.47 -7.22
C GLN A 40 4.92 10.04 -5.95
N ILE A 41 5.05 11.38 -5.89
CA ILE A 41 5.59 12.11 -4.74
C ILE A 41 4.57 13.17 -4.35
N GLY A 42 3.58 12.76 -3.56
CA GLY A 42 2.43 13.60 -3.21
C GLY A 42 1.49 13.84 -4.40
N GLY A 43 0.19 14.01 -4.13
CA GLY A 43 -0.85 14.27 -5.14
C GLY A 43 -0.94 13.22 -6.25
N GLY A 44 -1.78 13.44 -7.26
CA GLY A 44 -1.84 12.56 -8.45
C GLY A 44 -2.72 11.31 -8.32
N GLY A 45 -3.74 11.34 -7.46
CA GLY A 45 -4.82 10.34 -7.51
C GLY A 45 -5.67 10.48 -8.78
N SER A 46 -6.50 9.48 -9.07
CA SER A 46 -7.46 9.53 -10.18
C SER A 46 -8.32 10.80 -10.10
N GLY A 47 -8.30 11.59 -11.17
CA GLY A 47 -9.03 12.87 -11.28
C GLY A 47 -8.25 14.12 -10.86
N ILE A 48 -7.09 14.02 -10.21
CA ILE A 48 -6.25 15.17 -9.82
C ILE A 48 -5.05 15.28 -10.78
N HIS A 49 -4.89 16.43 -11.44
CA HIS A 49 -3.78 16.70 -12.35
C HIS A 49 -2.44 16.65 -11.61
N ARG A 50 -1.39 16.19 -12.29
CA ARG A 50 -0.03 16.10 -11.72
C ARG A 50 0.58 17.46 -11.39
N ASN A 51 0.21 18.49 -12.16
CA ASN A 51 0.60 19.88 -11.94
C ASN A 51 -0.52 20.71 -11.28
N SER A 52 -1.50 20.07 -10.63
CA SER A 52 -2.50 20.78 -9.85
C SER A 52 -1.86 21.52 -8.67
N PRO A 53 -2.48 22.59 -8.15
CA PRO A 53 -2.01 23.25 -6.94
C PRO A 53 -1.87 22.30 -5.74
N ALA A 54 -2.82 21.38 -5.56
CA ALA A 54 -2.76 20.39 -4.50
C ALA A 54 -1.55 19.45 -4.64
N SER A 55 -1.32 18.89 -5.83
CA SER A 55 -0.16 18.02 -6.10
C SER A 55 1.15 18.76 -5.88
N ILE A 56 1.30 19.98 -6.43
CA ILE A 56 2.51 20.79 -6.29
C ILE A 56 2.82 21.05 -4.81
N ILE A 57 1.82 21.47 -4.01
CA ILE A 57 2.02 21.76 -2.58
C ILE A 57 2.40 20.50 -1.80
N GLN A 58 1.72 19.37 -2.04
CA GLN A 58 2.08 18.11 -1.39
C GLN A 58 3.50 17.65 -1.72
N THR A 59 3.90 17.74 -2.99
CA THR A 59 5.27 17.43 -3.41
C THR A 59 6.28 18.33 -2.68
N HIS A 60 5.99 19.63 -2.55
CA HIS A 60 6.85 20.57 -1.82
C HIS A 60 6.98 20.23 -0.33
N LEU A 61 5.87 19.92 0.35
CA LEU A 61 5.86 19.53 1.76
C LEU A 61 6.64 18.24 2.02
N ILE A 62 6.43 17.22 1.18
CA ILE A 62 7.14 15.94 1.29
C ILE A 62 8.64 16.16 1.08
N LEU A 63 9.02 16.88 0.03
CA LEU A 63 10.42 17.11 -0.28
C LEU A 63 11.09 18.07 0.72
N SER A 64 10.40 19.07 1.28
CA SER A 64 10.96 19.96 2.31
C SER A 64 11.32 19.21 3.58
N LEU A 65 10.51 18.22 3.97
CA LEU A 65 10.80 17.32 5.09
C LEU A 65 12.10 16.54 4.86
N PHE A 66 12.28 15.92 3.69
CA PHE A 66 13.54 15.22 3.37
C PHE A 66 14.71 16.18 3.15
N PHE A 67 14.45 17.42 2.71
CA PHE A 67 15.48 18.43 2.49
C PHE A 67 16.13 18.90 3.79
N MET A 68 15.56 18.61 4.96
CA MET A 68 16.20 18.91 6.26
C MET A 68 17.61 18.31 6.42
N PHE A 69 17.87 17.16 5.79
CA PHE A 69 19.20 16.53 5.78
C PHE A 69 20.19 17.35 4.93
N VAL A 70 19.69 17.94 3.84
CA VAL A 70 20.44 18.84 2.96
C VAL A 70 20.70 20.17 3.65
N THR A 71 19.69 20.79 4.27
CA THR A 71 19.88 22.07 4.96
C THR A 71 20.96 21.95 6.03
N THR A 72 20.95 20.83 6.77
CA THR A 72 22.01 20.50 7.74
C THR A 72 23.39 20.41 7.11
N ALA A 73 23.52 19.74 5.96
CA ALA A 73 24.80 19.63 5.24
C ALA A 73 25.35 21.00 4.84
N PHE A 74 24.48 21.93 4.40
CA PHE A 74 24.88 23.29 4.08
C PHE A 74 25.26 24.09 5.31
N VAL A 75 24.39 24.17 6.32
CA VAL A 75 24.56 25.09 7.45
C VAL A 75 25.56 24.61 8.50
N ALA A 76 25.68 23.30 8.73
CA ALA A 76 26.59 22.76 9.74
C ALA A 76 28.06 22.89 9.31
N ASN A 77 28.33 22.69 8.02
CA ASN A 77 29.68 22.81 7.47
C ASN A 77 30.22 24.24 7.64
N VAL A 78 29.37 25.25 7.45
CA VAL A 78 29.79 26.67 7.46
C VAL A 78 30.42 27.11 8.79
N ILE A 79 29.97 26.57 9.92
CA ILE A 79 30.52 26.92 11.24
C ILE A 79 31.79 26.13 11.55
N VAL A 80 31.83 24.85 11.16
CA VAL A 80 32.89 23.92 11.58
C VAL A 80 34.09 23.96 10.63
N ARG A 81 33.90 24.37 9.37
CA ARG A 81 34.92 24.39 8.32
C ARG A 81 36.17 25.16 8.68
N ASP A 82 36.04 26.32 9.31
CA ASP A 82 37.21 27.15 9.65
C ASP A 82 38.06 26.47 10.74
N ASP A 83 37.42 25.81 11.69
CA ASP A 83 38.08 25.07 12.75
C ASP A 83 38.72 23.78 12.20
N GLU A 84 38.06 23.08 11.27
CA GLU A 84 38.58 21.86 10.62
C GLU A 84 39.73 22.13 9.64
N SER A 85 39.69 23.27 8.94
CA SER A 85 40.75 23.68 8.01
C SER A 85 41.95 24.33 8.72
N GLY A 86 41.82 24.65 10.01
CA GLY A 86 42.84 25.39 10.78
C GLY A 86 42.86 26.90 10.48
N PHE A 87 41.92 27.41 9.68
CA PHE A 87 41.83 28.82 9.31
C PHE A 87 41.11 29.68 10.36
N GLY A 88 40.42 29.05 11.33
CA GLY A 88 39.66 29.70 12.40
C GLY A 88 40.43 30.79 13.15
N PRO A 89 41.66 30.54 13.64
CA PRO A 89 42.47 31.57 14.32
C PRO A 89 42.73 32.82 13.47
N ILE A 90 42.94 32.66 12.17
CA ILE A 90 43.20 33.79 11.24
C ILE A 90 41.95 34.67 11.11
N VAL A 91 40.77 34.06 10.96
CA VAL A 91 39.52 34.82 10.86
C VAL A 91 39.23 35.56 12.17
N ARG A 92 39.52 34.93 13.31
CA ARG A 92 39.33 35.49 14.65
C ARG A 92 40.25 36.67 14.96
N SER A 93 41.41 36.78 14.32
CA SER A 93 42.33 37.93 14.46
C SER A 93 41.97 39.13 13.57
N THR A 94 40.92 39.03 12.76
CA THR A 94 40.44 40.15 11.91
C THR A 94 39.42 41.03 12.63
N ARG A 95 39.10 42.21 12.05
CA ARG A 95 38.06 43.13 12.56
C ARG A 95 36.62 42.65 12.32
N VAL A 96 36.41 41.38 11.99
CA VAL A 96 35.07 40.84 11.69
C VAL A 96 34.26 40.72 12.99
N THR A 97 33.08 41.34 13.02
CA THR A 97 32.20 41.26 14.20
C THR A 97 31.51 39.89 14.28
N LYS A 98 31.07 39.52 15.49
CA LYS A 98 30.31 38.29 15.74
C LYS A 98 29.05 38.18 14.86
N PHE A 99 28.34 39.29 14.69
CA PHE A 99 27.13 39.36 13.88
C PHE A 99 27.45 39.16 12.39
N ASP A 100 28.42 39.93 11.86
CA ASP A 100 28.84 39.84 10.46
C ASP A 100 29.32 38.41 10.12
N TYR A 101 30.07 37.78 11.03
CA TYR A 101 30.58 36.43 10.84
C TYR A 101 29.47 35.38 10.85
N LEU A 102 28.69 35.31 11.94
CA LEU A 102 27.78 34.19 12.17
C LEU A 102 26.53 34.30 11.30
N ILE A 103 25.85 35.45 11.31
CA ILE A 103 24.59 35.64 10.58
C ILE A 103 24.88 35.79 9.08
N GLY A 104 25.98 36.43 8.69
CA GLY A 104 26.39 36.50 7.28
C GLY A 104 26.59 35.11 6.68
N ARG A 105 27.27 34.23 7.41
CA ARG A 105 27.47 32.81 7.04
C ARG A 105 26.17 32.02 6.95
N PHE A 106 25.32 32.15 7.96
CA PHE A 106 23.99 31.53 7.96
C PHE A 106 23.19 31.95 6.73
N MET A 107 23.11 33.26 6.45
CA MET A 107 22.32 33.79 5.33
C MET A 107 22.85 33.32 3.97
N GLY A 108 24.18 33.22 3.79
CA GLY A 108 24.75 32.67 2.56
C GLY A 108 24.44 31.17 2.38
N ALA A 109 24.51 30.39 3.46
CA ALA A 109 24.18 28.95 3.43
C ALA A 109 22.68 28.69 3.24
N PHE A 110 21.82 29.46 3.92
CA PHE A 110 20.37 29.42 3.76
C PHE A 110 19.96 29.81 2.34
N ALA A 111 20.54 30.87 1.77
CA ALA A 111 20.29 31.26 0.39
C ALA A 111 20.68 30.14 -0.60
N ALA A 112 21.81 29.46 -0.36
CA ALA A 112 22.20 28.30 -1.17
C ALA A 112 21.18 27.16 -1.05
N ALA A 113 20.69 26.86 0.16
CA ALA A 113 19.68 25.84 0.39
C ALA A 113 18.35 26.17 -0.30
N ALA A 114 17.88 27.41 -0.18
CA ALA A 114 16.65 27.89 -0.83
C ALA A 114 16.78 27.78 -2.37
N ILE A 115 17.90 28.22 -2.94
CA ILE A 115 18.15 28.13 -4.39
C ILE A 115 18.25 26.67 -4.84
N ALA A 116 18.89 25.79 -4.06
CA ALA A 116 18.94 24.37 -4.39
C ALA A 116 17.53 23.75 -4.41
N PHE A 117 16.61 24.18 -3.55
CA PHE A 117 15.24 23.65 -3.52
C PHE A 117 14.38 24.15 -4.69
N LEU A 118 14.70 25.28 -5.33
CA LEU A 118 13.97 25.78 -6.52
C LEU A 118 13.95 24.79 -7.69
N VAL A 119 14.84 23.80 -7.69
CA VAL A 119 14.81 22.72 -8.69
C VAL A 119 13.54 21.87 -8.60
N VAL A 120 12.87 21.81 -7.45
CA VAL A 120 11.61 21.07 -7.24
C VAL A 120 10.48 21.67 -8.08
N PRO A 121 10.07 22.94 -7.88
CA PRO A 121 9.04 23.54 -8.72
C PRO A 121 9.46 23.60 -10.20
N LEU A 122 10.75 23.82 -10.49
CA LEU A 122 11.27 23.82 -11.86
C LEU A 122 11.12 22.44 -12.53
N ALA A 123 11.36 21.35 -11.81
CA ALA A 123 11.21 20.00 -12.32
C ALA A 123 9.75 19.66 -12.67
N ILE A 124 8.80 20.06 -11.84
CA ILE A 124 7.36 19.89 -12.13
C ILE A 124 6.97 20.74 -13.35
N TRP A 125 7.42 21.99 -13.39
CA TRP A 125 7.15 22.91 -14.50
C TRP A 125 7.67 22.34 -15.82
N ILE A 126 8.96 21.98 -15.90
CA ILE A 126 9.56 21.37 -17.10
C ILE A 126 8.89 20.04 -17.43
N GLY A 127 8.62 19.20 -16.41
CA GLY A 127 7.94 17.91 -16.58
C GLY A 127 6.57 18.04 -17.24
N SER A 128 5.82 19.11 -16.95
CA SER A 128 4.51 19.37 -17.55
C SER A 128 4.55 19.68 -19.05
N PHE A 129 5.72 19.98 -19.62
CA PHE A 129 5.89 20.21 -21.06
C PHE A 129 6.45 18.99 -21.80
N MET A 130 6.71 17.88 -21.11
CA MET A 130 7.34 16.72 -21.74
C MET A 130 6.37 16.01 -22.69
N PRO A 131 6.77 15.71 -23.94
CA PRO A 131 5.86 15.26 -24.99
C PRO A 131 5.31 13.84 -24.77
N TRP A 132 5.92 13.05 -23.90
CA TRP A 132 5.48 11.69 -23.55
C TRP A 132 4.48 11.65 -22.38
N VAL A 133 4.22 12.78 -21.72
CA VAL A 133 3.23 12.86 -20.63
C VAL A 133 1.85 13.04 -21.24
N ASP A 134 0.88 12.27 -20.76
CA ASP A 134 -0.50 12.42 -21.23
C ASP A 134 -1.06 13.78 -20.82
N LYS A 135 -1.46 14.57 -21.81
CA LYS A 135 -2.01 15.92 -21.62
C LYS A 135 -3.30 15.94 -20.81
N GLU A 136 -4.07 14.86 -20.76
CA GLU A 136 -5.27 14.78 -19.92
C GLU A 136 -4.92 14.64 -18.42
N THR A 137 -3.69 14.24 -18.08
CA THR A 137 -3.22 14.18 -16.69
C THR A 137 -2.66 15.51 -16.20
N LEU A 138 -2.65 16.53 -17.07
CA LEU A 138 -2.08 17.84 -16.84
C LEU A 138 -3.17 18.92 -16.96
N GLY A 139 -3.21 19.81 -15.98
CA GLY A 139 -4.01 21.01 -16.00
C GLY A 139 -3.21 22.22 -16.51
N PRO A 140 -3.82 23.41 -16.51
CA PRO A 140 -3.10 24.66 -16.70
C PRO A 140 -2.04 24.85 -15.62
N ASN A 141 -0.86 25.34 -16.00
CA ASN A 141 0.15 25.73 -15.03
C ASN A 141 -0.22 27.08 -14.39
N PHE A 142 -0.59 27.06 -13.11
CA PHE A 142 -0.86 28.28 -12.34
C PHE A 142 0.39 28.74 -11.61
N LEU A 143 1.01 29.84 -12.06
CA LEU A 143 2.22 30.37 -11.41
C LEU A 143 2.00 30.69 -9.93
N SER A 144 0.77 31.09 -9.55
CA SER A 144 0.35 31.29 -8.16
C SER A 144 0.48 30.03 -7.31
N ALA A 145 0.22 28.84 -7.86
CA ALA A 145 0.35 27.58 -7.14
C ALA A 145 1.82 27.25 -6.85
N TYR A 146 2.71 27.43 -7.83
CA TYR A 146 4.16 27.27 -7.64
C TYR A 146 4.71 28.28 -6.64
N ALA A 147 4.29 29.54 -6.75
CA ALA A 147 4.70 30.59 -5.82
C ALA A 147 4.21 30.30 -4.39
N HIS A 148 2.96 29.86 -4.22
CA HIS A 148 2.42 29.50 -2.91
C HIS A 148 3.16 28.29 -2.32
N ALA A 149 3.32 27.21 -3.09
CA ALA A 149 4.02 26.01 -2.66
C ALA A 149 5.47 26.30 -2.24
N TYR A 150 6.16 27.16 -2.97
CA TYR A 150 7.53 27.53 -2.63
C TYR A 150 7.61 28.55 -1.50
N LEU A 151 6.95 29.71 -1.61
CA LEU A 151 7.12 30.83 -0.67
C LEU A 151 6.36 30.64 0.64
N VAL A 152 5.16 30.06 0.61
CA VAL A 152 4.32 29.89 1.81
C VAL A 152 4.62 28.57 2.50
N MET A 153 4.86 27.50 1.75
CA MET A 153 5.05 26.17 2.35
C MET A 153 6.53 25.83 2.53
N ALA A 154 7.29 25.68 1.44
CA ALA A 154 8.66 25.14 1.51
C ALA A 154 9.70 26.09 2.11
N LEU A 155 9.68 27.39 1.77
CA LEU A 155 10.70 28.33 2.19
C LEU A 155 10.73 28.53 3.73
N PRO A 156 9.59 28.63 4.43
CA PRO A 156 9.56 28.59 5.90
C PRO A 156 10.15 27.30 6.48
N ASP A 157 9.90 26.13 5.88
CA ASP A 157 10.47 24.86 6.34
C ASP A 157 12.00 24.82 6.16
N ILE A 158 12.50 25.33 5.03
CA ILE A 158 13.93 25.44 4.75
C ILE A 158 14.59 26.39 5.74
N LEU A 159 13.95 27.52 6.06
CA LEU A 159 14.44 28.47 7.05
C LEU A 159 14.49 27.86 8.45
N LEU A 160 13.41 27.20 8.85
CA LEU A 160 13.29 26.52 10.13
C LEU A 160 14.36 25.47 10.33
N THR A 161 14.48 24.54 9.39
CA THR A 161 15.46 23.46 9.50
C THR A 161 16.88 24.01 9.43
N SER A 162 17.15 24.99 8.55
CA SER A 162 18.45 25.68 8.50
C SER A 162 18.79 26.34 9.84
N ALA A 163 17.87 27.08 10.45
CA ALA A 163 18.10 27.80 11.70
C ALA A 163 18.33 26.86 12.89
N ILE A 164 17.49 25.83 13.05
CA ILE A 164 17.62 24.83 14.11
C ILE A 164 18.96 24.12 14.01
N PHE A 165 19.32 23.59 12.83
CA PHE A 165 20.54 22.81 12.70
C PHE A 165 21.80 23.67 12.69
N PHE A 166 21.71 24.94 12.27
CA PHE A 166 22.77 25.92 12.46
C PHE A 166 23.00 26.21 13.96
N ALA A 167 21.93 26.32 14.76
CA ALA A 167 22.05 26.48 16.21
C ALA A 167 22.71 25.27 16.88
N VAL A 168 22.28 24.05 16.51
CA VAL A 168 22.90 22.82 16.99
C VAL A 168 24.38 22.75 16.58
N ALA A 169 24.70 23.05 15.31
CA ALA A 169 26.07 23.10 14.82
C ALA A 169 26.93 24.11 15.59
N THR A 170 26.36 25.28 15.90
CA THR A 170 27.03 26.35 16.65
C THR A 170 27.35 25.91 18.07
N MET A 171 26.40 25.27 18.75
CA MET A 171 26.55 24.83 20.14
C MET A 171 27.53 23.66 20.29
N THR A 172 27.50 22.73 19.32
CA THR A 172 28.26 21.49 19.38
C THR A 172 29.64 21.61 18.71
N ARG A 173 29.82 22.58 17.80
CA ARG A 173 30.97 22.72 16.90
C ARG A 173 31.34 21.40 16.22
N SER A 174 30.31 20.66 15.78
CA SER A 174 30.49 19.33 15.20
C SER A 174 29.39 19.02 14.20
N MET A 175 29.78 18.79 12.95
CA MET A 175 28.84 18.33 11.92
C MET A 175 28.10 17.05 12.35
N MET A 176 28.80 16.17 13.06
CA MET A 176 28.27 14.90 13.55
C MET A 176 27.07 15.08 14.51
N TYR A 177 27.17 15.98 15.48
CA TYR A 177 26.08 16.23 16.42
C TYR A 177 24.92 17.02 15.78
N SER A 178 25.18 17.79 14.72
CA SER A 178 24.11 18.39 13.92
C SER A 178 23.22 17.33 13.26
N TYR A 179 23.80 16.30 12.66
CA TYR A 179 23.03 15.19 12.09
C TYR A 179 22.29 14.35 13.15
N VAL A 180 22.87 14.18 14.34
CA VAL A 180 22.13 13.58 15.48
C VAL A 180 20.94 14.47 15.85
N GLY A 181 21.10 15.79 15.83
CA GLY A 181 20.02 16.75 16.03
C GLY A 181 18.89 16.63 15.00
N VAL A 182 19.23 16.42 13.72
CA VAL A 182 18.25 16.16 12.63
C VAL A 182 17.36 14.98 12.98
N VAL A 183 17.97 13.87 13.38
CA VAL A 183 17.22 12.64 13.63
C VAL A 183 16.45 12.70 14.92
N ALA A 184 17.01 13.30 15.97
CA ALA A 184 16.25 13.56 17.18
C ALA A 184 15.02 14.43 16.88
N PHE A 185 15.18 15.47 16.06
CA PHE A 185 14.08 16.33 15.63
C PHE A 185 13.05 15.57 14.79
N LEU A 186 13.49 14.79 13.79
CA LEU A 186 12.60 14.00 12.93
C LEU A 186 11.83 12.94 13.72
N VAL A 187 12.50 12.22 14.62
CA VAL A 187 11.83 11.23 15.50
C VAL A 187 10.82 11.92 16.41
N LEU A 188 11.21 13.02 17.07
CA LEU A 188 10.29 13.78 17.93
C LEU A 188 9.08 14.29 17.14
N TYR A 189 9.32 14.84 15.95
CA TYR A 189 8.30 15.31 15.03
C TYR A 189 7.30 14.20 14.68
N LEU A 190 7.80 13.02 14.29
CA LEU A 190 6.95 11.90 13.91
C LEU A 190 6.19 11.31 15.11
N VAL A 191 6.81 11.21 16.29
CA VAL A 191 6.15 10.79 17.54
C VAL A 191 5.00 11.74 17.87
N VAL A 192 5.26 13.05 17.84
CA VAL A 192 4.25 14.07 18.14
C VAL A 192 3.09 14.00 17.14
N ILE A 193 3.36 13.87 15.85
CA ILE A 193 2.30 13.72 14.84
C ILE A 193 1.52 12.42 15.01
N SER A 194 2.20 11.30 15.27
CA SER A 194 1.54 10.02 15.49
C SER A 194 0.57 10.09 16.67
N LEU A 195 0.99 10.69 17.79
CA LEU A 195 0.14 10.91 18.96
C LEU A 195 -1.04 11.84 18.63
N LEU A 196 -0.79 12.96 17.94
CA LEU A 196 -1.83 13.93 17.60
C LEU A 196 -2.85 13.39 16.60
N ARG A 197 -2.45 12.50 15.67
CA ARG A 197 -3.36 11.86 14.72
C ARG A 197 -4.41 10.95 15.38
N THR A 198 -4.05 10.32 16.50
CA THR A 198 -4.98 9.43 17.23
C THR A 198 -6.06 10.19 18.01
N ARG A 199 -5.99 11.53 18.08
CA ARG A 199 -6.92 12.37 18.84
C ARG A 199 -7.56 13.44 17.94
N PRO A 200 -8.75 13.17 17.37
CA PRO A 200 -9.45 14.12 16.51
C PRO A 200 -9.67 15.49 17.16
N GLU A 201 -9.90 15.55 18.48
CA GLU A 201 -10.04 16.82 19.21
C GLU A 201 -8.80 17.73 19.16
N LEU A 202 -7.60 17.17 18.96
CA LEU A 202 -6.35 17.93 18.90
C LEU A 202 -5.98 18.31 17.46
N ARG A 203 -6.83 18.03 16.47
CA ARG A 203 -6.52 18.25 15.05
C ARG A 203 -6.22 19.71 14.73
N GLU A 204 -7.05 20.63 15.21
CA GLU A 204 -6.83 22.06 14.95
C GLU A 204 -5.56 22.55 15.66
N THR A 205 -5.33 22.11 16.89
CA THR A 205 -4.09 22.37 17.63
C THR A 205 -2.88 21.81 16.89
N ALA A 206 -2.96 20.59 16.38
CA ALA A 206 -1.92 19.97 15.56
C ALA A 206 -1.67 20.79 14.29
N ALA A 207 -2.73 21.21 13.60
CA ALA A 207 -2.64 22.07 12.43
C ALA A 207 -1.97 23.42 12.72
N MET A 208 -2.12 23.97 13.93
CA MET A 208 -1.47 25.23 14.33
C MET A 208 0.00 25.06 14.72
N PHE A 209 0.36 23.99 15.45
CA PHE A 209 1.69 23.85 16.06
C PHE A 209 2.63 22.87 15.35
N GLU A 210 2.16 22.15 14.34
CA GLU A 210 3.01 21.26 13.54
C GLU A 210 3.91 22.07 12.58
N PRO A 211 5.24 22.07 12.74
CA PRO A 211 6.10 23.11 12.18
C PRO A 211 6.33 23.08 10.66
N PHE A 212 6.06 21.99 9.94
CA PHE A 212 6.19 21.85 8.48
C PHE A 212 4.88 22.16 7.72
N GLY A 213 3.74 22.24 8.41
CA GLY A 213 2.49 22.72 7.82
C GLY A 213 1.69 21.65 7.07
N PHE A 214 2.05 20.38 7.22
CA PHE A 214 1.22 19.24 6.80
C PHE A 214 -0.13 19.26 7.49
N GLY A 215 -0.17 19.54 8.80
CA GLY A 215 -1.41 19.63 9.57
C GLY A 215 -2.30 20.77 9.07
N ALA A 216 -1.74 21.95 8.85
CA ALA A 216 -2.45 23.12 8.33
C ALA A 216 -2.99 22.88 6.92
N TYR A 217 -2.15 22.37 6.01
CA TYR A 217 -2.56 22.04 4.64
C TYR A 217 -3.64 20.95 4.61
N GLY A 218 -3.44 19.86 5.35
CA GLY A 218 -4.39 18.74 5.42
C GLY A 218 -5.72 19.12 6.08
N ASN A 219 -5.74 20.15 6.93
CA ASN A 219 -6.98 20.71 7.46
C ASN A 219 -7.69 21.59 6.43
N ALA A 220 -6.94 22.46 5.74
CA ALA A 220 -7.50 23.37 4.74
C ALA A 220 -8.07 22.66 3.50
N THR A 221 -7.56 21.48 3.16
CA THR A 221 -7.89 20.75 1.93
C THR A 221 -8.69 19.46 2.17
N ARG A 222 -9.05 19.14 3.41
CA ARG A 222 -9.64 17.84 3.82
C ARG A 222 -10.83 17.42 2.96
N TYR A 223 -11.68 18.38 2.61
CA TYR A 223 -12.95 18.17 1.94
C TYR A 223 -12.97 18.65 0.49
N TRP A 224 -11.80 18.94 -0.08
CA TRP A 224 -11.73 19.33 -1.48
C TRP A 224 -12.06 18.15 -2.39
N THR A 225 -12.90 18.42 -3.38
CA THR A 225 -13.12 17.57 -4.52
C THR A 225 -11.87 17.53 -5.44
N ALA A 226 -11.85 16.60 -6.39
CA ALA A 226 -10.81 16.58 -7.42
C ALA A 226 -10.77 17.89 -8.22
N ALA A 227 -11.94 18.43 -8.56
CA ALA A 227 -12.07 19.69 -9.30
C ALA A 227 -11.49 20.87 -8.51
N GLU A 228 -11.79 20.97 -7.22
CA GLU A 228 -11.23 22.00 -6.34
C GLU A 228 -9.72 21.84 -6.18
N SER A 229 -9.24 20.62 -5.95
CA SER A 229 -7.81 20.31 -5.84
C SER A 229 -7.01 20.69 -7.09
N ASN A 230 -7.66 20.67 -8.26
CA ASN A 230 -7.08 21.01 -9.55
C ASN A 230 -6.93 22.52 -9.80
N VAL A 231 -7.66 23.37 -9.09
CA VAL A 231 -7.73 24.81 -9.40
C VAL A 231 -7.46 25.70 -8.18
N LEU A 232 -7.87 25.28 -6.98
CA LEU A 232 -7.77 26.09 -5.77
C LEU A 232 -6.39 25.99 -5.13
N VAL A 233 -5.90 27.14 -4.66
CA VAL A 233 -4.76 27.23 -3.75
C VAL A 233 -5.31 27.36 -2.32
N PRO A 234 -4.74 26.65 -1.32
CA PRO A 234 -5.26 26.72 0.05
C PRO A 234 -5.33 28.16 0.55
N PRO A 235 -6.46 28.59 1.14
CA PRO A 235 -6.59 29.94 1.64
C PRO A 235 -5.59 30.19 2.77
N LEU A 236 -5.10 31.42 2.87
CA LEU A 236 -4.28 31.91 3.99
C LEU A 236 -5.14 32.11 5.24
N SER A 237 -5.75 31.02 5.72
CA SER A 237 -6.54 30.98 6.95
C SER A 237 -5.69 31.34 8.16
N PHE A 238 -6.35 31.73 9.26
CA PHE A 238 -5.67 31.97 10.54
C PHE A 238 -4.80 30.78 10.95
N THR A 239 -5.31 29.55 10.81
CA THR A 239 -4.57 28.32 11.13
C THR A 239 -3.28 28.20 10.32
N LEU A 240 -3.34 28.42 9.00
CA LEU A 240 -2.15 28.34 8.14
C LEU A 240 -1.16 29.47 8.46
N LEU A 241 -1.62 30.71 8.59
CA LEU A 241 -0.77 31.85 8.92
C LEU A 241 -0.11 31.71 10.29
N PHE A 242 -0.88 31.30 11.30
CA PHE A 242 -0.36 31.01 12.64
C PHE A 242 0.73 29.93 12.57
N ASN A 243 0.46 28.85 11.82
CA ASN A 243 1.39 27.75 11.67
C ASN A 243 2.73 28.18 11.02
N ARG A 244 2.67 28.95 9.92
CA ARG A 244 3.88 29.49 9.27
C ARG A 244 4.59 30.51 10.17
N GLY A 245 3.83 31.33 10.89
CA GLY A 245 4.34 32.28 11.89
C GLY A 245 5.03 31.58 13.07
N PHE A 246 4.50 30.45 13.54
CA PHE A 246 5.09 29.62 14.58
C PHE A 246 6.43 29.04 14.14
N GLY A 247 6.50 28.45 12.93
CA GLY A 247 7.77 27.99 12.35
C GLY A 247 8.80 29.12 12.20
N PHE A 248 8.37 30.30 11.76
CA PHE A 248 9.24 31.48 11.69
C PHE A 248 9.76 31.93 13.07
N ALA A 249 8.89 31.96 14.09
CA ALA A 249 9.27 32.29 15.46
C ALA A 249 10.29 31.30 16.02
N LEU A 250 10.09 29.99 15.80
CA LEU A 250 11.06 28.95 16.17
C LEU A 250 12.41 29.14 15.47
N SER A 251 12.40 29.57 14.21
CA SER A 251 13.62 29.88 13.45
C SER A 251 14.40 31.03 14.09
N ILE A 252 13.71 32.12 14.47
CA ILE A 252 14.33 33.25 15.16
C ILE A 252 14.90 32.83 16.50
N ILE A 253 14.14 32.08 17.30
CA ILE A 253 14.60 31.57 18.61
C ILE A 253 15.88 30.75 18.43
N ALA A 254 15.93 29.85 17.45
CA ALA A 254 17.12 29.06 17.15
C ALA A 254 18.32 29.94 16.79
N LEU A 255 18.13 30.97 15.95
CA LEU A 255 19.20 31.90 15.58
C LEU A 255 19.68 32.75 16.77
N VAL A 256 18.77 33.19 17.64
CA VAL A 256 19.12 33.90 18.88
C VAL A 256 19.93 32.99 19.80
N VAL A 257 19.53 31.72 19.96
CA VAL A 257 20.29 30.73 20.73
C VAL A 257 21.68 30.50 20.11
N ALA A 258 21.77 30.35 18.79
CA ALA A 258 23.05 30.22 18.08
C ALA A 258 23.95 31.43 18.35
N TYR A 259 23.40 32.64 18.22
CA TYR A 259 24.12 33.88 18.47
C TYR A 259 24.56 33.97 19.94
N ALA A 260 23.69 33.73 20.91
CA ALA A 260 24.02 33.79 22.33
C ALA A 260 25.14 32.80 22.71
N ARG A 261 25.12 31.59 22.14
CA ARG A 261 26.10 30.53 22.44
C ARG A 261 27.41 30.63 21.67
N PHE A 262 27.44 31.35 20.54
CA PHE A 262 28.68 31.51 19.77
C PHE A 262 29.68 32.42 20.49
N SER A 263 30.94 32.03 20.49
CA SER A 263 32.06 32.84 20.98
C SER A 263 33.29 32.60 20.12
N PHE A 264 34.04 33.66 19.83
CA PHE A 264 35.35 33.56 19.16
C PHE A 264 36.46 33.03 20.09
N ALA A 265 36.23 33.03 21.40
CA ALA A 265 37.17 32.45 22.35
C ALA A 265 37.33 30.94 22.12
N GLU A 266 38.57 30.44 22.15
CA GLU A 266 38.81 29.01 22.27
C GLU A 266 38.32 28.54 23.64
N ARG A 267 37.53 27.45 23.67
CA ARG A 267 37.27 26.76 24.91
C ARG A 267 38.61 26.19 25.41
N GLY A 268 39.11 26.71 26.52
CA GLY A 268 40.27 26.13 27.21
C GLY A 268 40.10 24.62 27.39
N ILE A 269 41.21 23.88 27.37
CA ILE A 269 41.17 22.42 27.53
C ILE A 269 40.52 22.12 28.88
N SER A 270 39.39 21.41 28.90
CA SER A 270 38.71 21.12 30.16
C SER A 270 39.63 20.32 31.09
N GLY A 271 39.57 20.58 32.41
CA GLY A 271 40.39 19.85 33.38
C GLY A 271 40.22 18.32 33.29
N ARG A 272 39.06 17.85 32.83
CA ARG A 272 38.78 16.42 32.54
C ARG A 272 39.54 15.90 31.32
N LYS A 273 39.68 16.72 30.27
CA LYS A 273 40.44 16.39 29.05
C LYS A 273 41.96 16.44 29.31
N LEU A 274 42.43 17.43 30.10
CA LEU A 274 43.80 17.50 30.61
C LEU A 274 44.14 16.28 31.48
N ARG A 275 43.29 15.93 32.46
CA ARG A 275 43.46 14.70 33.25
C ARG A 275 43.50 13.45 32.38
N LYS A 276 42.65 13.35 31.35
CA LYS A 276 42.61 12.18 30.45
C LYS A 276 43.83 12.11 29.53
N ALA A 277 44.32 13.26 29.06
CA ALA A 277 45.56 13.38 28.30
C ALA A 277 46.75 12.98 29.18
N ALA A 278 46.89 13.57 30.37
CA ALA A 278 47.91 13.21 31.35
C ALA A 278 47.83 11.73 31.76
N LYS A 279 46.64 11.15 31.93
CA LYS A 279 46.47 9.71 32.21
C LYS A 279 46.87 8.84 31.03
N ARG A 280 46.64 9.29 29.80
CA ARG A 280 47.03 8.58 28.57
C ARG A 280 48.54 8.68 28.35
N GLU A 281 49.12 9.83 28.61
CA GLU A 281 50.55 10.11 28.54
C GLU A 281 51.30 9.34 29.62
N ALA A 282 50.82 9.34 30.86
CA ALA A 282 51.31 8.46 31.93
C ALA A 282 51.16 6.98 31.58
N LYS A 283 50.08 6.56 30.92
CA LYS A 283 49.90 5.17 30.46
C LYS A 283 50.83 4.80 29.30
N LEU A 284 51.11 5.73 28.39
CA LEU A 284 52.08 5.55 27.30
C LEU A 284 53.52 5.53 27.85
N ALA A 285 53.81 6.39 28.82
CA ALA A 285 55.10 6.43 29.52
C ALA A 285 55.33 5.19 30.41
N ALA A 286 54.27 4.60 30.97
CA ALA A 286 54.33 3.36 31.76
C ALA A 286 54.49 2.08 30.91
N VAL A 287 54.26 2.15 29.60
CA VAL A 287 54.51 1.02 28.69
C VAL A 287 55.94 1.15 28.17
N ALA A 288 56.87 0.45 28.81
CA ALA A 288 58.25 0.38 28.33
C ALA A 288 58.26 -0.14 26.87
N PRO A 289 58.96 0.54 25.94
CA PRO A 289 59.08 0.06 24.58
C PRO A 289 59.72 -1.33 24.60
N ARG A 290 59.03 -2.31 24.00
CA ARG A 290 59.58 -3.66 23.81
C ARG A 290 60.73 -3.57 22.80
N THR A 291 61.94 -3.40 23.30
CA THR A 291 63.15 -3.53 22.51
C THR A 291 63.42 -5.01 22.30
N VAL A 292 63.39 -5.44 21.04
CA VAL A 292 63.83 -6.77 20.64
C VAL A 292 65.16 -6.61 19.91
N SER A 293 66.18 -7.37 20.32
CA SER A 293 67.51 -7.35 19.70
C SER A 293 67.48 -7.84 18.25
N VAL A 294 66.48 -8.65 17.89
CA VAL A 294 66.22 -9.14 16.54
C VAL A 294 64.72 -9.07 16.29
N LEU A 295 64.32 -8.38 15.23
CA LEU A 295 62.93 -8.41 14.78
C LEU A 295 62.59 -9.85 14.33
N PRO A 296 61.43 -10.41 14.75
CA PRO A 296 61.01 -11.72 14.29
C PRO A 296 60.99 -11.76 12.77
N THR A 297 61.42 -12.88 12.17
CA THR A 297 61.40 -13.06 10.72
C THR A 297 59.99 -12.77 10.18
N PRO A 298 59.82 -11.84 9.22
CA PRO A 298 58.51 -11.51 8.69
C PRO A 298 57.86 -12.77 8.09
N ARG A 299 56.65 -13.11 8.54
CA ARG A 299 55.86 -14.22 7.97
C ARG A 299 54.59 -13.69 7.25
N PRO A 300 54.73 -12.86 6.20
CA PRO A 300 53.59 -12.19 5.56
C PRO A 300 52.54 -13.18 5.04
N ASN A 301 52.97 -14.33 4.51
CA ASN A 301 52.06 -15.36 3.99
C ASN A 301 51.24 -16.07 5.08
N ARG A 302 51.76 -16.18 6.31
CA ARG A 302 51.03 -16.78 7.46
C ARG A 302 50.18 -15.76 8.21
N ALA A 303 50.42 -14.46 8.01
CA ALA A 303 49.72 -13.38 8.71
C ALA A 303 48.43 -12.91 8.00
N GLY A 304 48.11 -13.44 6.82
CA GLY A 304 46.98 -12.98 5.99
C GLY A 304 45.62 -13.00 6.71
N TRP A 305 45.26 -14.11 7.36
CA TRP A 305 44.00 -14.22 8.11
C TRP A 305 43.94 -13.26 9.31
N THR A 306 45.03 -13.14 10.06
CA THR A 306 45.13 -12.22 11.19
C THR A 306 45.02 -10.76 10.75
N GLN A 307 45.66 -10.39 9.63
CA GLN A 307 45.56 -9.06 9.03
C GLN A 307 44.14 -8.78 8.57
N LEU A 308 43.49 -9.74 7.89
CA LEU A 308 42.11 -9.62 7.45
C LEU A 308 41.18 -9.36 8.64
N MET A 309 41.20 -10.23 9.66
CA MET A 309 40.33 -10.07 10.83
C MET A 309 40.61 -8.80 11.62
N ALA A 310 41.87 -8.44 11.85
CA ALA A 310 42.22 -7.22 12.55
C ALA A 310 41.74 -5.98 11.80
N ARG A 311 41.90 -5.94 10.47
CA ARG A 311 41.45 -4.81 9.63
C ARG A 311 39.93 -4.79 9.53
N THR A 312 39.26 -5.91 9.30
CA THR A 312 37.79 -5.97 9.24
C THR A 312 37.18 -5.52 10.56
N ARG A 313 37.69 -6.00 11.71
CA ARG A 313 37.25 -5.53 13.03
C ARG A 313 37.50 -4.05 13.23
N PHE A 314 38.65 -3.53 12.77
CA PHE A 314 38.95 -2.10 12.83
C PHE A 314 37.96 -1.27 12.00
N GLU A 315 37.70 -1.67 10.75
CA GLU A 315 36.76 -0.99 9.85
C GLU A 315 35.32 -1.06 10.40
N MET A 316 34.86 -2.24 10.86
CA MET A 316 33.54 -2.41 11.49
C MET A 316 33.40 -1.57 12.77
N ALA A 317 34.40 -1.58 13.65
CA ALA A 317 34.37 -0.81 14.88
C ALA A 317 34.27 0.70 14.62
N LEU A 318 34.78 1.19 13.50
CA LEU A 318 34.63 2.59 13.11
C LEU A 318 33.21 2.90 12.65
N VAL A 319 32.58 2.00 11.91
CA VAL A 319 31.18 2.18 11.49
C VAL A 319 30.23 2.08 12.68
N PHE A 320 30.35 1.05 13.53
CA PHE A 320 29.49 0.90 14.71
C PHE A 320 29.69 2.02 15.75
N ARG A 321 30.84 2.70 15.74
CA ARG A 321 31.07 3.89 16.59
C ARG A 321 30.72 5.19 15.89
N SER A 322 30.35 5.16 14.61
CA SER A 322 29.93 6.33 13.85
C SER A 322 28.51 6.71 14.26
N PRO A 323 28.25 7.95 14.67
CA PRO A 323 26.90 8.38 15.01
C PRO A 323 25.92 8.31 13.84
N ALA A 324 26.40 8.40 12.60
CA ALA A 324 25.56 8.22 11.42
C ALA A 324 24.91 6.83 11.37
N PHE A 325 25.57 5.79 11.89
CA PHE A 325 25.01 4.43 11.94
C PHE A 325 23.85 4.39 12.93
N PHE A 326 24.04 4.91 14.15
CA PHE A 326 22.97 4.99 15.14
C PHE A 326 21.79 5.83 14.66
N VAL A 327 22.07 6.94 13.98
CA VAL A 327 21.08 7.81 13.35
C VAL A 327 20.24 7.06 12.33
N LEU A 328 20.88 6.38 11.38
CA LEU A 328 20.19 5.62 10.33
C LEU A 328 19.41 4.44 10.93
N MET A 329 19.99 3.75 11.91
CA MET A 329 19.32 2.66 12.63
C MET A 329 18.10 3.13 13.41
N LEU A 330 18.19 4.25 14.13
CA LEU A 330 17.05 4.82 14.86
C LEU A 330 15.95 5.25 13.92
N LEU A 331 16.28 5.91 12.80
CA LEU A 331 15.30 6.29 11.79
C LEU A 331 14.59 5.07 11.20
N GLY A 332 15.35 4.04 10.84
CA GLY A 332 14.81 2.79 10.30
C GLY A 332 13.94 2.04 11.29
N LEU A 333 14.43 1.86 12.52
CA LEU A 333 13.67 1.21 13.59
C LEU A 333 12.42 1.99 13.93
N PHE A 334 12.50 3.32 13.98
CA PHE A 334 11.34 4.17 14.22
C PHE A 334 10.28 3.96 13.13
N ASN A 335 10.68 4.00 11.85
CA ASN A 335 9.76 3.78 10.74
C ASN A 335 9.13 2.37 10.79
N ALA A 336 9.95 1.34 11.00
CA ALA A 336 9.50 -0.04 11.09
C ALA A 336 8.58 -0.30 12.29
N VAL A 337 8.95 0.17 13.49
CA VAL A 337 8.15 0.02 14.71
C VAL A 337 6.84 0.77 14.58
N THR A 338 6.85 2.00 14.07
CA THR A 338 5.62 2.76 13.82
C THR A 338 4.71 2.01 12.83
N ALA A 339 5.26 1.53 11.71
CA ALA A 339 4.50 0.74 10.74
C ALA A 339 3.96 -0.57 11.33
N LEU A 340 4.66 -1.22 12.26
CA LEU A 340 4.19 -2.42 12.94
C LEU A 340 3.14 -2.16 14.02
N LEU A 341 3.16 -0.96 14.64
CA LEU A 341 2.21 -0.56 15.67
C LEU A 341 0.91 0.03 15.11
N THR A 342 0.99 0.77 13.99
CA THR A 342 -0.15 1.51 13.42
C THR A 342 -0.56 1.04 12.02
N GLY A 343 0.12 0.04 11.47
CA GLY A 343 -0.13 -0.47 10.12
C GLY A 343 -1.00 -1.72 10.13
N ASN A 344 -1.60 -2.00 8.95
CA ASN A 344 -2.34 -3.23 8.68
C ASN A 344 -3.62 -3.40 9.54
N GLU A 345 -4.36 -2.31 9.75
CA GLU A 345 -5.68 -2.30 10.40
C GLU A 345 -6.81 -2.36 9.37
N ILE A 346 -7.81 -3.19 9.63
CA ILE A 346 -9.08 -3.26 8.89
C ILE A 346 -10.19 -2.82 9.84
N TYR A 347 -10.92 -1.75 9.51
CA TYR A 347 -11.89 -1.11 10.40
C TYR A 347 -11.35 -0.72 11.79
N GLY A 348 -10.06 -0.38 11.88
CA GLY A 348 -9.39 -0.07 13.15
C GLY A 348 -8.88 -1.30 13.92
N THR A 349 -9.23 -2.51 13.48
CA THR A 349 -8.72 -3.75 14.10
C THR A 349 -7.43 -4.20 13.41
N PRO A 350 -6.31 -4.35 14.13
CA PRO A 350 -5.05 -4.78 13.53
C PRO A 350 -5.04 -6.30 13.27
N ALA A 351 -4.18 -6.75 12.35
CA ALA A 351 -3.81 -8.16 12.25
C ALA A 351 -2.89 -8.58 13.41
N ARG A 352 -2.93 -9.84 13.81
CA ARG A 352 -1.95 -10.45 14.71
C ARG A 352 -0.55 -10.32 14.10
N PRO A 353 0.48 -10.00 14.90
CA PRO A 353 1.83 -9.75 14.38
C PRO A 353 2.57 -11.07 14.15
N LEU A 354 2.03 -11.95 13.31
CA LEU A 354 2.68 -13.21 12.91
C LEU A 354 3.95 -12.92 12.09
N THR A 355 4.93 -13.82 12.15
CA THR A 355 6.27 -13.59 11.60
C THR A 355 6.27 -13.24 10.11
N PHE A 356 5.48 -13.94 9.27
CA PHE A 356 5.38 -13.59 7.85
C PHE A 356 4.80 -12.19 7.58
N VAL A 357 3.80 -11.75 8.37
CA VAL A 357 3.22 -10.40 8.28
C VAL A 357 4.27 -9.36 8.67
N VAL A 358 4.96 -9.61 9.79
CA VAL A 358 5.99 -8.73 10.32
C VAL A 358 7.15 -8.59 9.34
N ILE A 359 7.62 -9.69 8.72
CA ILE A 359 8.67 -9.66 7.69
C ILE A 359 8.22 -8.84 6.48
N GLY A 360 6.97 -8.97 6.04
CA GLY A 360 6.40 -8.14 4.98
C GLY A 360 6.48 -6.65 5.29
N VAL A 361 6.11 -6.26 6.52
CA VAL A 361 6.22 -4.86 6.99
C VAL A 361 7.68 -4.41 7.07
N LEU A 362 8.59 -5.25 7.57
CA LEU A 362 10.02 -4.92 7.64
C LEU A 362 10.65 -4.69 6.26
N ASN A 363 10.34 -5.54 5.28
CA ASN A 363 10.84 -5.38 3.92
C ASN A 363 10.40 -4.04 3.31
N GLY A 364 9.16 -3.60 3.57
CA GLY A 364 8.64 -2.31 3.10
C GLY A 364 9.16 -1.11 3.90
N ALA A 365 9.13 -1.16 5.23
CA ALA A 365 9.41 0.00 6.09
C ALA A 365 10.90 0.18 6.42
N PHE A 366 11.68 -0.90 6.49
CA PHE A 366 13.10 -0.85 6.84
C PHE A 366 14.03 -0.95 5.62
N GLY A 367 13.56 -1.49 4.49
CA GLY A 367 14.39 -1.88 3.34
C GLY A 367 15.29 -0.79 2.76
N ILE A 368 14.87 0.48 2.78
CA ILE A 368 15.67 1.60 2.24
C ILE A 368 16.89 1.95 3.10
N ILE A 369 16.85 1.65 4.40
CA ILE A 369 17.88 2.08 5.37
C ILE A 369 19.20 1.34 5.14
N PRO A 370 19.23 0.00 5.01
CA PRO A 370 20.43 -0.71 4.61
C PRO A 370 21.01 -0.25 3.25
N ILE A 371 20.16 0.12 2.28
CA ILE A 371 20.63 0.65 0.98
C ILE A 371 21.41 1.95 1.18
N ILE A 372 20.88 2.88 1.99
CA ILE A 372 21.56 4.13 2.33
C ILE A 372 22.87 3.86 3.08
N ILE A 373 22.87 2.95 4.05
CA ILE A 373 24.07 2.53 4.80
C ILE A 373 25.14 2.00 3.85
N ALA A 374 24.76 1.14 2.89
CA ALA A 374 25.70 0.55 1.91
C ALA A 374 26.38 1.64 1.06
N ILE A 375 25.58 2.55 0.48
CA ILE A 375 26.07 3.63 -0.38
C ILE A 375 26.95 4.62 0.42
N TYR A 376 26.47 5.05 1.59
CA TYR A 376 27.16 6.02 2.44
C TYR A 376 28.51 5.48 2.95
N TYR A 377 28.49 4.33 3.62
CA TYR A 377 29.70 3.78 4.25
C TYR A 377 30.69 3.19 3.26
N ALA A 378 30.26 2.74 2.08
CA ALA A 378 31.21 2.42 1.01
C ALA A 378 32.06 3.65 0.65
N GLY A 379 31.44 4.83 0.51
CA GLY A 379 32.17 6.08 0.25
C GLY A 379 33.09 6.48 1.40
N GLU A 380 32.58 6.52 2.62
CA GLU A 380 33.36 6.92 3.79
C GLU A 380 34.56 5.99 4.03
N LEU A 381 34.38 4.66 3.98
CA LEU A 381 35.47 3.71 4.25
C LEU A 381 36.52 3.68 3.13
N VAL A 382 36.10 3.76 1.86
CA VAL A 382 37.04 3.75 0.72
C VAL A 382 37.90 5.01 0.74
N TRP A 383 37.33 6.18 1.04
CA TRP A 383 38.02 7.47 0.95
C TRP A 383 38.64 7.97 2.25
N ARG A 384 38.29 7.41 3.42
CA ARG A 384 38.77 7.85 4.74
C ARG A 384 40.27 8.12 4.78
N ASP A 385 41.08 7.19 4.30
CA ASP A 385 42.54 7.26 4.43
C ASP A 385 43.10 8.48 3.65
N ARG A 386 42.43 8.90 2.57
CA ARG A 386 42.76 10.11 1.81
C ARG A 386 42.22 11.37 2.48
N ASP A 387 40.98 11.33 2.97
CA ASP A 387 40.37 12.46 3.69
C ASP A 387 41.20 12.83 4.94
N ARG A 388 41.83 11.84 5.58
CA ARG A 388 42.73 12.03 6.72
C ARG A 388 44.20 12.27 6.33
N LYS A 389 44.51 12.38 5.04
CA LYS A 389 45.88 12.56 4.48
C LYS A 389 46.89 11.48 4.93
N MET A 390 46.40 10.29 5.28
CA MET A 390 47.21 9.15 5.74
C MET A 390 47.53 8.15 4.62
N HIS A 391 46.84 8.24 3.49
CA HIS A 391 46.94 7.28 2.39
C HIS A 391 48.37 7.07 1.86
N GLU A 392 49.23 8.09 1.84
CA GLU A 392 50.62 7.94 1.36
C GLU A 392 51.45 7.00 2.26
N ILE A 393 51.31 7.16 3.58
CA ILE A 393 51.99 6.31 4.57
C ILE A 393 51.46 4.87 4.47
N ILE A 394 50.16 4.72 4.31
CA ILE A 394 49.51 3.41 4.20
C ILE A 394 49.93 2.72 2.89
N ASP A 395 49.88 3.43 1.77
CA ASP A 395 50.18 2.91 0.43
C ASP A 395 51.66 2.50 0.28
N ALA A 396 52.56 3.14 1.03
CA ALA A 396 53.98 2.82 1.11
C ALA A 396 54.29 1.51 1.87
N THR A 397 53.33 0.96 2.62
CA THR A 397 53.54 -0.31 3.34
C THR A 397 53.60 -1.51 2.40
N ALA A 398 54.23 -2.60 2.82
CA ALA A 398 54.29 -3.85 2.04
C ALA A 398 52.96 -4.63 1.95
N LEU A 399 51.84 -4.05 2.42
CA LEU A 399 50.55 -4.72 2.41
C LEU A 399 50.01 -4.91 0.97
N PRO A 400 49.45 -6.09 0.66
CA PRO A 400 48.82 -6.35 -0.64
C PRO A 400 47.48 -5.63 -0.77
N ASN A 401 47.04 -5.35 -2.01
CA ASN A 401 45.81 -4.58 -2.28
C ASN A 401 44.54 -5.20 -1.67
N TRP A 402 44.48 -6.53 -1.53
CA TRP A 402 43.32 -7.21 -0.96
C TRP A 402 43.15 -6.87 0.53
N ALA A 403 44.25 -6.58 1.25
CA ALA A 403 44.24 -6.20 2.66
C ALA A 403 43.69 -4.78 2.91
N TYR A 404 43.36 -4.04 1.85
CA TYR A 404 42.64 -2.76 1.91
C TYR A 404 41.19 -2.88 1.50
N MET A 405 40.93 -3.52 0.36
CA MET A 405 39.59 -3.59 -0.21
C MET A 405 38.72 -4.60 0.55
N VAL A 406 39.20 -5.84 0.73
CA VAL A 406 38.37 -6.92 1.29
C VAL A 406 37.90 -6.59 2.71
N PRO A 407 38.74 -6.10 3.64
CA PRO A 407 38.28 -5.66 4.95
C PRO A 407 37.20 -4.58 4.92
N LYS A 408 37.29 -3.62 3.98
CA LYS A 408 36.29 -2.54 3.85
C LYS A 408 34.97 -3.09 3.34
N THR A 409 34.99 -3.95 2.32
CA THR A 409 33.79 -4.61 1.80
C THR A 409 33.14 -5.53 2.84
N MET A 410 33.94 -6.33 3.54
CA MET A 410 33.45 -7.17 4.65
C MET A 410 32.90 -6.34 5.80
N ALA A 411 33.49 -5.17 6.09
CA ALA A 411 32.99 -4.29 7.13
C ALA A 411 31.65 -3.66 6.76
N VAL A 412 31.49 -3.15 5.54
CA VAL A 412 30.18 -2.67 5.04
C VAL A 412 29.16 -3.81 5.12
N SER A 413 29.51 -5.00 4.63
CA SER A 413 28.64 -6.18 4.67
C SER A 413 28.23 -6.57 6.09
N GLY A 414 29.18 -6.64 7.02
CA GLY A 414 28.90 -6.99 8.42
C GLY A 414 28.02 -5.96 9.14
N VAL A 415 28.15 -4.67 8.78
CA VAL A 415 27.27 -3.61 9.30
C VAL A 415 25.85 -3.75 8.75
N LEU A 416 25.70 -4.08 7.46
CA LEU A 416 24.40 -4.32 6.83
C LEU A 416 23.71 -5.56 7.38
N ILE A 417 24.45 -6.63 7.66
CA ILE A 417 23.90 -7.83 8.31
C ILE A 417 23.46 -7.47 9.74
N ALA A 418 24.27 -6.70 10.48
CA ALA A 418 23.90 -6.26 11.81
C ALA A 418 22.63 -5.38 11.80
N SER A 419 22.42 -4.54 10.79
CA SER A 419 21.20 -3.73 10.70
C SER A 419 19.95 -4.60 10.51
N LEU A 420 20.02 -5.68 9.72
CA LEU A 420 18.94 -6.66 9.59
C LEU A 420 18.64 -7.35 10.93
N VAL A 421 19.68 -7.78 11.65
CA VAL A 421 19.50 -8.42 12.98
C VAL A 421 18.88 -7.44 13.98
N ILE A 422 19.28 -6.17 13.97
CA ILE A 422 18.69 -5.15 14.83
C ILE A 422 17.22 -4.90 14.47
N ALA A 423 16.88 -4.85 13.17
CA ALA A 423 15.50 -4.72 12.72
C ALA A 423 14.63 -5.91 13.15
N MET A 424 15.15 -7.14 13.01
CA MET A 424 14.52 -8.37 13.51
C MET A 424 14.27 -8.28 15.03
N ILE A 425 15.26 -7.87 15.83
CA ILE A 425 15.09 -7.70 17.28
C ILE A 425 14.03 -6.65 17.59
N GLY A 426 14.03 -5.50 16.89
CA GLY A 426 13.00 -4.47 17.04
C GLY A 426 11.60 -5.00 16.75
N ALA A 427 11.47 -5.84 15.72
CA ALA A 427 10.21 -6.47 15.36
C ALA A 427 9.74 -7.50 16.39
N ILE A 428 10.65 -8.35 16.90
CA ILE A 428 10.39 -9.29 18.00
C ILE A 428 9.90 -8.56 19.25
N ILE A 429 10.52 -7.42 19.59
CA ILE A 429 10.07 -6.59 20.71
C ILE A 429 8.63 -6.12 20.50
N VAL A 430 8.28 -5.68 19.28
CA VAL A 430 6.90 -5.28 18.97
C VAL A 430 5.93 -6.47 19.03
N GLN A 431 6.32 -7.66 18.52
CA GLN A 431 5.53 -8.89 18.65
C GLN A 431 5.22 -9.19 20.12
N LEU A 432 6.24 -9.14 20.99
CA LEU A 432 6.11 -9.37 22.43
C LEU A 432 5.24 -8.30 23.12
N ILE A 433 5.40 -7.01 22.78
CA ILE A 433 4.57 -5.91 23.29
C ILE A 433 3.10 -6.12 22.91
N ARG A 434 2.85 -6.60 21.68
CA ARG A 434 1.51 -6.95 21.20
C ARG A 434 1.04 -8.33 21.66
N GLY A 435 1.76 -8.99 22.57
CA GLY A 435 1.37 -10.25 23.20
C GLY A 435 1.46 -11.48 22.29
N GLN A 436 2.29 -11.45 21.24
CA GLN A 436 2.62 -12.61 20.41
C GLN A 436 3.91 -13.27 20.92
N THR A 437 3.80 -14.52 21.38
CA THR A 437 4.93 -15.27 21.98
C THR A 437 5.50 -16.35 21.08
N ASP A 438 4.77 -16.80 20.07
CA ASP A 438 5.30 -17.71 19.05
C ASP A 438 6.05 -16.89 17.99
N LEU A 439 7.38 -16.80 18.15
CA LEU A 439 8.26 -15.89 17.42
C LEU A 439 8.89 -16.51 16.16
N ALA A 440 8.51 -17.74 15.77
CA ALA A 440 8.98 -18.46 14.58
C ALA A 440 10.41 -18.09 14.10
N LEU A 441 11.42 -18.18 15.00
CA LEU A 441 12.75 -17.62 14.75
C LEU A 441 13.44 -18.21 13.50
N GLY A 442 13.12 -19.46 13.16
CA GLY A 442 13.59 -20.09 11.94
C GLY A 442 13.14 -19.36 10.67
N GLU A 443 11.91 -18.86 10.65
CA GLU A 443 11.33 -18.11 9.53
C GLU A 443 11.97 -16.72 9.39
N TYR A 444 12.28 -16.05 10.52
CA TYR A 444 13.07 -14.82 10.48
C TYR A 444 14.44 -15.03 9.83
N LEU A 445 15.13 -16.12 10.16
CA LEU A 445 16.42 -16.41 9.54
C LEU A 445 16.27 -16.79 8.07
N ALA A 446 15.33 -17.67 7.75
CA ALA A 446 15.13 -18.23 6.42
C ALA A 446 14.54 -17.25 5.40
N TRP A 447 13.60 -16.38 5.81
CA TRP A 447 12.87 -15.49 4.92
C TRP A 447 13.32 -14.03 4.99
N TYR A 448 13.96 -13.61 6.09
CA TYR A 448 14.41 -12.22 6.26
C TYR A 448 15.93 -12.08 6.33
N VAL A 449 16.60 -12.62 7.36
CA VAL A 449 18.01 -12.29 7.61
C VAL A 449 18.94 -12.86 6.53
N VAL A 450 18.88 -14.16 6.24
CA VAL A 450 19.83 -14.79 5.31
C VAL A 450 19.63 -14.31 3.86
N PRO A 451 18.40 -14.27 3.31
CA PRO A 451 18.20 -13.79 1.94
C PRO A 451 18.63 -12.34 1.77
N ASN A 452 18.18 -11.43 2.65
CA ASN A 452 18.54 -10.02 2.56
C ASN A 452 20.03 -9.78 2.86
N ALA A 453 20.68 -10.60 3.69
CA ALA A 453 22.12 -10.49 3.92
C ALA A 453 22.91 -10.67 2.62
N ILE A 454 22.54 -11.65 1.79
CA ILE A 454 23.17 -11.87 0.49
C ILE A 454 22.90 -10.69 -0.45
N ASP A 455 21.66 -10.22 -0.50
CA ASP A 455 21.25 -9.10 -1.35
C ASP A 455 22.04 -7.83 -1.00
N LEU A 456 22.22 -7.57 0.30
CA LEU A 456 22.98 -6.44 0.81
C LEU A 456 24.49 -6.59 0.62
N VAL A 457 25.03 -7.81 0.65
CA VAL A 457 26.44 -8.06 0.29
C VAL A 457 26.68 -7.74 -1.19
N ILE A 458 25.77 -8.16 -2.08
CA ILE A 458 25.82 -7.84 -3.51
C ILE A 458 25.82 -6.31 -3.71
N LEU A 459 24.94 -5.60 -3.01
CA LEU A 459 24.87 -4.14 -3.05
C LEU A 459 26.12 -3.46 -2.46
N ALA A 460 26.67 -4.00 -1.37
CA ALA A 460 27.90 -3.49 -0.75
C ALA A 460 29.09 -3.60 -1.71
N VAL A 461 29.20 -4.72 -2.42
CA VAL A 461 30.24 -4.94 -3.43
C VAL A 461 30.09 -3.95 -4.59
N LEU A 462 28.88 -3.75 -5.11
CA LEU A 462 28.61 -2.73 -6.13
C LEU A 462 29.02 -1.33 -5.64
N SER A 463 28.60 -0.98 -4.42
CA SER A 463 28.88 0.33 -3.83
C SER A 463 30.39 0.57 -3.68
N VAL A 464 31.15 -0.43 -3.21
CA VAL A 464 32.61 -0.34 -3.10
C VAL A 464 33.29 -0.29 -4.47
N PHE A 465 32.79 -1.06 -5.45
CA PHE A 465 33.31 -1.03 -6.82
C PHE A 465 33.15 0.36 -7.45
N VAL A 466 31.95 0.94 -7.38
CA VAL A 466 31.68 2.31 -7.87
C VAL A 466 32.60 3.33 -7.17
N GLN A 467 32.78 3.21 -5.86
CA GLN A 467 33.68 4.09 -5.10
C GLN A 467 35.16 3.92 -5.47
N ALA A 468 35.61 2.70 -5.79
CA ALA A 468 36.98 2.43 -6.23
C ALA A 468 37.30 3.03 -7.61
N LEU A 469 36.28 3.12 -8.49
CA LEU A 469 36.38 3.76 -9.80
C LEU A 469 36.32 5.27 -9.74
N SER A 470 35.51 5.80 -8.83
CA SER A 470 35.20 7.22 -8.73
C SER A 470 36.45 8.08 -8.45
N PRO A 471 36.49 9.33 -8.92
CA PRO A 471 37.60 10.24 -8.64
C PRO A 471 37.51 10.90 -7.25
N ASN A 472 36.31 10.94 -6.64
CA ASN A 472 36.06 11.35 -5.26
C ASN A 472 34.79 10.66 -4.72
N LYS A 473 34.57 10.70 -3.40
CA LYS A 473 33.44 10.01 -2.75
C LYS A 473 32.06 10.52 -3.18
N TYR A 474 31.94 11.81 -3.48
CA TYR A 474 30.69 12.44 -3.88
C TYR A 474 30.22 11.98 -5.25
N ILE A 475 31.15 11.80 -6.20
CA ILE A 475 30.84 11.21 -7.51
C ILE A 475 30.40 9.76 -7.34
N GLY A 476 31.06 9.00 -6.47
CA GLY A 476 30.65 7.62 -6.18
C GLY A 476 29.24 7.53 -5.59
N TRP A 477 28.87 8.43 -4.68
CA TRP A 477 27.48 8.54 -4.19
C TRP A 477 26.52 8.95 -5.30
N GLY A 478 26.87 9.94 -6.11
CA GLY A 478 26.04 10.38 -7.25
C GLY A 478 25.75 9.25 -8.24
N VAL A 479 26.75 8.43 -8.58
CA VAL A 479 26.57 7.27 -9.46
C VAL A 479 25.65 6.22 -8.83
N MET A 480 25.80 5.93 -7.53
CA MET A 480 24.90 5.00 -6.84
C MET A 480 23.46 5.50 -6.77
N VAL A 481 23.26 6.82 -6.66
CA VAL A 481 21.95 7.45 -6.70
C VAL A 481 21.34 7.36 -8.10
N VAL A 482 22.12 7.63 -9.16
CA VAL A 482 21.69 7.42 -10.55
C VAL A 482 21.31 5.97 -10.79
N TYR A 483 22.06 5.02 -10.23
CA TYR A 483 21.72 3.60 -10.27
C TYR A 483 20.34 3.31 -9.65
N LEU A 484 20.04 3.86 -8.47
CA LEU A 484 18.72 3.69 -7.84
C LEU A 484 17.60 4.26 -8.71
N VAL A 485 17.76 5.49 -9.22
CA VAL A 485 16.75 6.11 -10.09
C VAL A 485 16.59 5.33 -11.40
N ALA A 486 17.70 4.94 -12.04
CA ALA A 486 17.69 4.17 -13.27
C ALA A 486 17.03 2.80 -13.09
N SER A 487 17.23 2.13 -11.95
CA SER A 487 16.56 0.86 -11.67
C SER A 487 15.03 1.01 -11.64
N ILE A 488 14.51 2.13 -11.15
CA ILE A 488 13.06 2.40 -11.15
C ILE A 488 12.58 2.73 -12.57
N VAL A 489 13.30 3.62 -13.27
CA VAL A 489 12.90 4.10 -14.60
C VAL A 489 12.97 3.01 -15.66
N LEU A 490 14.02 2.18 -15.67
CA LEU A 490 14.20 1.12 -16.67
C LEU A 490 13.10 0.06 -16.59
N ASN A 491 12.67 -0.33 -15.38
CA ASN A 491 11.53 -1.22 -15.22
C ASN A 491 10.26 -0.62 -15.87
N ASN A 492 10.02 0.69 -15.71
CA ASN A 492 8.88 1.35 -16.34
C ASN A 492 9.02 1.55 -17.86
N LEU A 493 10.24 1.46 -18.41
CA LEU A 493 10.51 1.50 -19.86
C LEU A 493 10.45 0.11 -20.52
N GLY A 494 9.95 -0.91 -19.82
CA GLY A 494 9.80 -2.27 -20.32
C GLY A 494 11.01 -3.19 -20.09
N PHE A 495 12.07 -2.71 -19.40
CA PHE A 495 13.22 -3.54 -18.98
C PHE A 495 12.95 -4.23 -17.64
N GLU A 496 11.84 -4.95 -17.58
CA GLU A 496 11.34 -5.53 -16.33
C GLU A 496 11.94 -6.91 -15.99
N HIS A 497 12.74 -7.49 -16.89
CA HIS A 497 13.29 -8.83 -16.70
C HIS A 497 14.31 -8.82 -15.53
N PRO A 498 14.25 -9.78 -14.58
CA PRO A 498 15.12 -9.77 -13.40
C PRO A 498 16.61 -9.92 -13.73
N LEU A 499 16.96 -10.44 -14.91
CA LEU A 499 18.36 -10.51 -15.40
C LEU A 499 18.94 -9.15 -15.83
N TYR A 500 18.12 -8.11 -16.05
CA TYR A 500 18.59 -6.76 -16.37
C TYR A 500 18.82 -5.90 -15.13
N ASN A 501 18.08 -6.20 -14.05
CA ASN A 501 18.06 -5.40 -12.84
C ASN A 501 19.08 -5.95 -11.81
N PHE A 502 20.25 -5.32 -11.74
CA PHE A 502 21.32 -5.75 -10.83
C PHE A 502 20.83 -5.90 -9.39
N GLY A 503 21.08 -7.07 -8.80
CA GLY A 503 20.67 -7.37 -7.42
C GLY A 503 19.17 -7.63 -7.24
N SER A 504 18.38 -7.68 -8.32
CA SER A 504 16.97 -8.10 -8.25
C SER A 504 16.85 -9.57 -7.87
N THR A 505 15.89 -9.88 -6.99
CA THR A 505 15.59 -11.23 -6.51
C THR A 505 14.17 -11.69 -6.88
N GLY A 506 13.52 -10.99 -7.81
CA GLY A 506 12.14 -11.27 -8.22
C GLY A 506 11.12 -10.84 -7.18
N ASN A 507 9.91 -11.39 -7.25
CA ASN A 507 8.82 -11.14 -6.31
C ASN A 507 8.57 -12.40 -5.47
N ILE A 508 8.99 -12.38 -4.20
CA ILE A 508 8.81 -13.49 -3.25
C ILE A 508 7.60 -13.17 -2.37
N LEU A 509 6.61 -14.07 -2.36
CA LEU A 509 5.41 -13.92 -1.53
C LEU A 509 5.42 -14.95 -0.39
N LEU A 510 5.29 -14.46 0.84
CA LEU A 510 5.29 -15.29 2.05
C LEU A 510 3.87 -15.55 2.56
N SER A 511 3.65 -16.76 3.08
CA SER A 511 2.42 -17.21 3.76
C SER A 511 2.79 -18.27 4.81
N ASP A 512 2.11 -18.32 5.96
CA ASP A 512 2.36 -19.38 6.95
C ASP A 512 1.85 -20.73 6.45
N MET A 513 0.84 -20.74 5.57
CA MET A 513 0.32 -21.95 4.93
C MET A 513 1.29 -22.55 3.91
N ASN A 514 1.95 -21.71 3.11
CA ASN A 514 2.68 -22.13 1.90
C ASN A 514 4.16 -21.69 1.87
N GLY A 515 4.67 -21.06 2.92
CA GLY A 515 6.06 -20.60 3.04
C GLY A 515 6.47 -19.63 1.92
N ASP A 516 7.69 -19.81 1.40
CA ASP A 516 8.29 -19.04 0.29
C ASP A 516 8.17 -19.73 -1.07
N ASN A 517 7.22 -20.68 -1.23
CA ASN A 517 7.05 -21.48 -2.45
C ASN A 517 6.58 -20.68 -3.69
N VAL A 518 6.32 -19.39 -3.53
CA VAL A 518 6.06 -18.44 -4.61
C VAL A 518 7.25 -17.49 -4.74
N GLY A 519 8.00 -17.63 -5.84
CA GLY A 519 9.18 -16.82 -6.14
C GLY A 519 10.47 -17.20 -5.40
N GLY A 520 10.42 -17.96 -4.30
CA GLY A 520 11.60 -18.28 -3.48
C GLY A 520 12.73 -18.97 -4.25
N ALA A 521 12.40 -19.98 -5.07
CA ALA A 521 13.38 -20.70 -5.90
C ALA A 521 14.07 -19.78 -6.91
N LEU A 522 13.31 -18.95 -7.64
CA LEU A 522 13.86 -17.94 -8.55
C LEU A 522 14.79 -16.98 -7.80
N GLY A 523 14.37 -16.52 -6.62
CA GLY A 523 15.17 -15.62 -5.79
C GLY A 523 16.56 -16.19 -5.45
N TRP A 524 16.67 -17.48 -5.14
CA TRP A 524 17.95 -18.13 -4.88
C TRP A 524 18.82 -18.27 -6.13
N TRP A 525 18.25 -18.58 -7.29
CA TRP A 525 18.98 -18.60 -8.55
C TRP A 525 19.47 -17.21 -8.95
N LEU A 526 18.66 -16.17 -8.75
CA LEU A 526 19.05 -14.78 -8.98
C LEU A 526 20.16 -14.34 -8.03
N ARG A 527 20.13 -14.75 -6.76
CA ARG A 527 21.23 -14.52 -5.80
C ARG A 527 22.53 -15.20 -6.23
N LEU A 528 22.46 -16.42 -6.77
CA LEU A 528 23.64 -17.09 -7.33
C LEU A 528 24.18 -16.34 -8.55
N TYR A 529 23.30 -15.92 -9.46
CA TYR A 529 23.63 -15.16 -10.65
C TYR A 529 24.28 -13.80 -10.29
N TRP A 530 23.57 -12.95 -9.55
CA TRP A 530 24.07 -11.63 -9.16
C TRP A 530 25.21 -11.71 -8.15
N GLY A 531 25.28 -12.74 -7.31
CA GLY A 531 26.43 -13.03 -6.46
C GLY A 531 27.69 -13.35 -7.26
N SER A 532 27.55 -14.07 -8.38
CA SER A 532 28.65 -14.34 -9.32
C SER A 532 29.10 -13.06 -10.04
N VAL A 533 28.15 -12.22 -10.46
CA VAL A 533 28.47 -10.89 -11.03
C VAL A 533 29.14 -9.99 -9.98
N ALA A 534 28.66 -9.99 -8.74
CA ALA A 534 29.28 -9.26 -7.64
C ALA A 534 30.71 -9.76 -7.37
N LEU A 535 30.97 -11.08 -7.42
CA LEU A 535 32.32 -11.62 -7.32
C LEU A 535 33.25 -11.06 -8.41
N ILE A 536 32.77 -10.97 -9.66
CA ILE A 536 33.52 -10.33 -10.76
C ILE A 536 33.80 -8.85 -10.43
N LEU A 537 32.78 -8.10 -10.00
CA LEU A 537 32.94 -6.69 -9.61
C LEU A 537 33.92 -6.51 -8.45
N ALA A 538 33.94 -7.43 -7.47
CA ALA A 538 34.89 -7.42 -6.38
C ALA A 538 36.33 -7.62 -6.89
N VAL A 539 36.57 -8.59 -7.78
CA VAL A 539 37.90 -8.77 -8.37
C VAL A 539 38.33 -7.55 -9.19
N LEU A 540 37.41 -6.96 -9.96
CA LEU A 540 37.67 -5.74 -10.72
C LEU A 540 37.98 -4.55 -9.79
N ALA A 541 37.24 -4.39 -8.69
CA ALA A 541 37.52 -3.37 -7.67
C ALA A 541 38.91 -3.55 -7.05
N HIS A 542 39.34 -4.80 -6.82
CA HIS A 542 40.69 -5.12 -6.34
C HIS A 542 41.77 -4.74 -7.37
N LEU A 543 41.56 -5.10 -8.64
CA LEU A 543 42.51 -4.83 -9.73
C LEU A 543 42.65 -3.34 -10.04
N LEU A 544 41.53 -2.62 -9.98
CA LEU A 544 41.45 -1.18 -10.23
C LEU A 544 41.61 -0.36 -8.95
N TRP A 545 41.95 -0.95 -7.81
CA TRP A 545 42.13 -0.20 -6.56
C TRP A 545 43.22 0.87 -6.71
N ARG A 546 42.92 2.11 -6.30
CA ARG A 546 43.85 3.23 -6.41
C ARG A 546 44.89 3.15 -5.29
N ARG A 547 46.17 3.01 -5.66
CA ARG A 547 47.34 2.99 -4.77
C ARG A 547 48.41 3.97 -5.28
N GLY A 548 48.91 4.84 -4.41
CA GLY A 548 49.85 5.90 -4.73
C GLY A 548 49.21 7.26 -5.05
N THR A 549 50.03 8.30 -5.15
CA THR A 549 49.62 9.71 -5.26
C THR A 549 49.11 10.09 -6.65
N GLN A 550 49.68 9.52 -7.72
CA GLN A 550 49.33 9.84 -9.12
C GLN A 550 49.19 8.60 -10.01
N VAL A 551 48.05 7.89 -9.94
CA VAL A 551 47.72 6.86 -10.93
C VAL A 551 46.39 7.20 -11.59
N SER A 552 46.46 7.63 -12.85
CA SER A 552 45.27 7.87 -13.67
C SER A 552 44.47 6.58 -13.87
N PHE A 553 43.16 6.68 -14.10
CA PHE A 553 42.31 5.51 -14.35
C PHE A 553 42.84 4.64 -15.50
N MET A 554 43.21 5.26 -16.62
CA MET A 554 43.76 4.54 -17.79
C MET A 554 45.05 3.77 -17.47
N SER A 555 45.90 4.29 -16.59
CA SER A 555 47.12 3.60 -16.16
C SER A 555 46.81 2.34 -15.33
N ARG A 556 45.73 2.35 -14.55
CA ARG A 556 45.24 1.17 -13.81
C ARG A 556 44.68 0.13 -14.77
N LEU A 557 43.85 0.58 -15.73
CA LEU A 557 43.19 -0.30 -16.70
C LEU A 557 44.18 -1.05 -17.59
N ARG A 558 45.23 -0.37 -18.09
CA ARG A 558 46.30 -1.02 -18.89
C ARG A 558 47.06 -2.13 -18.17
N ARG A 559 47.03 -2.16 -16.83
CA ARG A 559 47.69 -3.20 -16.02
C ARG A 559 46.79 -4.40 -15.72
N VAL A 560 45.49 -4.31 -16.01
CA VAL A 560 44.51 -5.37 -15.72
C VAL A 560 44.82 -6.68 -16.46
N PRO A 561 45.05 -6.70 -17.80
CA PRO A 561 45.25 -7.96 -18.53
C PRO A 561 46.41 -8.80 -17.98
N LYS A 562 47.55 -8.15 -17.67
CA LYS A 562 48.72 -8.84 -17.10
C LYS A 562 48.44 -9.43 -15.71
N ARG A 563 47.57 -8.80 -14.91
CA ARG A 563 47.20 -9.27 -13.56
C ARG A 563 46.12 -10.35 -13.57
N LEU A 564 45.44 -10.52 -14.70
CA LEU A 564 44.47 -11.60 -14.88
C LEU A 564 45.14 -12.94 -15.22
N ALA A 565 46.39 -12.95 -15.69
CA ALA A 565 47.14 -14.18 -15.98
C ALA A 565 47.59 -14.92 -14.69
N GLY A 566 46.62 -15.44 -13.92
CA GLY A 566 46.85 -16.16 -12.67
C GLY A 566 45.56 -16.44 -11.90
N PHE A 567 45.65 -16.60 -10.58
CA PHE A 567 44.50 -16.94 -9.71
C PHE A 567 43.29 -15.99 -9.88
N LEU A 568 43.53 -14.68 -10.03
CA LEU A 568 42.44 -13.71 -10.20
C LEU A 568 41.68 -13.90 -11.52
N GLY A 569 42.36 -14.34 -12.59
CA GLY A 569 41.70 -14.73 -13.85
C GLY A 569 40.87 -15.99 -13.70
N ALA A 570 41.35 -16.98 -12.92
CA ALA A 570 40.56 -18.18 -12.62
C ALA A 570 39.28 -17.85 -11.81
N VAL A 571 39.36 -16.93 -10.85
CA VAL A 571 38.18 -16.47 -10.08
C VAL A 571 37.18 -15.75 -10.98
N ILE A 572 37.63 -14.82 -11.84
CA ILE A 572 36.73 -14.17 -12.81
C ILE A 572 36.15 -15.20 -13.78
N GLY A 573 36.96 -16.13 -14.31
CA GLY A 573 36.51 -17.19 -15.20
C GLY A 573 35.44 -18.07 -14.57
N THR A 574 35.60 -18.43 -13.30
CA THR A 574 34.60 -19.17 -12.51
C THR A 574 33.33 -18.35 -12.31
N GLY A 575 33.46 -17.05 -11.98
CA GLY A 575 32.32 -16.14 -11.84
C GLY A 575 31.53 -15.97 -13.14
N VAL A 576 32.23 -15.82 -14.27
CA VAL A 576 31.61 -15.73 -15.61
C VAL A 576 30.91 -17.04 -15.96
N LEU A 577 31.56 -18.19 -15.77
CA LEU A 577 30.97 -19.50 -16.03
C LEU A 577 29.70 -19.71 -15.19
N THR A 578 29.76 -19.38 -13.89
CA THR A 578 28.63 -19.53 -12.97
C THR A 578 27.50 -18.57 -13.32
N ALA A 579 27.79 -17.30 -13.64
CA ALA A 579 26.81 -16.32 -14.07
C ALA A 579 26.16 -16.72 -15.41
N SER A 580 26.93 -17.24 -16.37
CA SER A 580 26.39 -17.71 -17.65
C SER A 580 25.54 -18.97 -17.47
N ALA A 581 25.96 -19.93 -16.64
CA ALA A 581 25.19 -21.14 -16.36
C ALA A 581 23.89 -20.83 -15.60
N ALA A 582 23.97 -20.05 -14.52
CA ALA A 582 22.80 -19.64 -13.73
C ALA A 582 21.87 -18.74 -14.56
N GLY A 583 22.42 -17.76 -15.29
CA GLY A 583 21.66 -16.89 -16.18
C GLY A 583 21.00 -17.64 -17.32
N GLY A 584 21.69 -18.61 -17.92
CA GLY A 584 21.14 -19.51 -18.94
C GLY A 584 20.03 -20.41 -18.39
N PHE A 585 20.19 -20.96 -17.18
CA PHE A 585 19.15 -21.74 -16.51
C PHE A 585 17.93 -20.89 -16.15
N ILE A 586 18.14 -19.67 -15.64
CA ILE A 586 17.06 -18.71 -15.38
C ILE A 586 16.33 -18.41 -16.69
N PHE A 587 17.04 -17.96 -17.72
CA PHE A 587 16.45 -17.63 -19.02
C PHE A 587 15.70 -18.81 -19.64
N TYR A 588 16.24 -20.03 -19.52
CA TYR A 588 15.55 -21.24 -19.97
C TYR A 588 14.22 -21.45 -19.23
N ASN A 589 14.19 -21.29 -17.90
CA ASN A 589 12.96 -21.38 -17.13
C ASN A 589 11.99 -20.23 -17.46
N THR A 590 12.48 -19.00 -17.56
CA THR A 590 11.64 -17.81 -17.64
C THR A 590 11.18 -17.44 -19.05
N ASN A 591 11.93 -17.83 -20.09
CA ASN A 591 11.65 -17.44 -21.48
C ASN A 591 11.41 -18.64 -22.43
N VAL A 592 11.89 -19.84 -22.09
CA VAL A 592 11.74 -21.03 -22.95
C VAL A 592 10.67 -21.98 -22.41
N ILE A 593 10.74 -22.33 -21.13
CA ILE A 593 9.72 -23.18 -20.47
C ILE A 593 8.44 -22.38 -20.22
N ASN A 594 8.59 -21.16 -19.74
CA ASN A 594 7.51 -20.21 -19.50
C ASN A 594 7.64 -19.03 -20.48
N GLU A 595 6.51 -18.43 -20.83
CA GLU A 595 6.49 -17.25 -21.70
C GLU A 595 6.70 -15.98 -20.87
N TYR A 596 7.77 -15.24 -21.16
CA TYR A 596 7.99 -13.91 -20.59
C TYR A 596 7.21 -12.87 -21.38
N ARG A 597 6.35 -12.11 -20.69
CA ARG A 597 5.58 -10.99 -21.23
C ARG A 597 5.77 -9.79 -20.30
N ASN A 598 6.23 -8.66 -20.85
CA ASN A 598 6.30 -7.41 -20.08
C ASN A 598 4.92 -6.75 -19.99
N ARG A 599 4.82 -5.58 -19.34
CA ARG A 599 3.56 -4.85 -19.25
C ARG A 599 2.97 -4.46 -20.61
N ASP A 600 3.79 -3.92 -21.51
CA ASP A 600 3.32 -3.48 -22.83
C ASP A 600 2.78 -4.64 -23.68
N ASP A 601 3.36 -5.85 -23.55
CA ASP A 601 2.87 -7.06 -24.20
C ASP A 601 1.48 -7.44 -23.69
N ARG A 602 1.27 -7.37 -22.36
CA ARG A 602 -0.04 -7.64 -21.73
C ARG A 602 -1.06 -6.61 -22.18
N ASP A 603 -0.71 -5.33 -22.13
CA ASP A 603 -1.61 -4.23 -22.51
C ASP A 603 -2.00 -4.34 -23.99
N LYS A 604 -1.04 -4.66 -24.86
CA LYS A 604 -1.29 -4.92 -26.28
C LYS A 604 -2.20 -6.13 -26.50
N MET A 605 -1.98 -7.23 -25.78
CA MET A 605 -2.80 -8.44 -25.90
C MET A 605 -4.27 -8.16 -25.57
N LEU A 606 -4.52 -7.42 -24.49
CA LEU A 606 -5.87 -7.00 -24.08
C LEU A 606 -6.50 -6.05 -25.10
N ALA A 607 -5.73 -5.10 -25.63
CA ALA A 607 -6.21 -4.19 -26.68
C ALA A 607 -6.57 -4.93 -27.98
N ASP A 608 -5.74 -5.88 -28.41
CA ASP A 608 -5.99 -6.70 -29.60
C ASP A 608 -7.22 -7.60 -29.40
N TYR A 609 -7.40 -8.13 -28.18
CA TYR A 609 -8.59 -8.91 -27.81
C TYR A 609 -9.86 -8.05 -27.93
N GLU A 610 -9.85 -6.85 -27.37
CA GLU A 610 -10.98 -5.91 -27.44
C GLU A 610 -11.35 -5.58 -28.89
N LYS A 611 -10.37 -5.17 -29.70
CA LYS A 611 -10.58 -4.81 -31.11
C LYS A 611 -11.18 -5.93 -31.94
N LYS A 612 -10.74 -7.17 -31.70
CA LYS A 612 -11.19 -8.33 -32.47
C LYS A 612 -12.58 -8.80 -32.04
N TYR A 613 -12.85 -8.85 -30.74
CA TYR A 613 -13.95 -9.63 -30.20
C TYR A 613 -15.08 -8.82 -29.57
N LEU A 614 -14.88 -7.55 -29.22
CA LEU A 614 -15.92 -6.73 -28.56
C LEU A 614 -17.21 -6.63 -29.40
N LYS A 615 -17.10 -6.65 -30.73
CA LYS A 615 -18.25 -6.69 -31.65
C LYS A 615 -19.21 -7.87 -31.44
N TYR A 616 -18.77 -8.94 -30.76
CA TYR A 616 -19.60 -10.12 -30.47
C TYR A 616 -20.30 -10.07 -29.10
N GLU A 617 -20.13 -8.99 -28.34
CA GLU A 617 -20.73 -8.83 -27.00
C GLU A 617 -22.25 -9.00 -26.99
N THR A 618 -22.94 -8.51 -28.02
CA THR A 618 -24.41 -8.50 -28.10
C THR A 618 -25.00 -9.73 -28.79
N VAL A 619 -24.14 -10.65 -29.25
CA VAL A 619 -24.58 -11.89 -29.90
C VAL A 619 -25.28 -12.76 -28.86
N LYS A 620 -26.51 -13.19 -29.18
CA LYS A 620 -27.26 -14.14 -28.33
C LYS A 620 -26.49 -15.46 -28.23
N GLN A 621 -26.35 -15.97 -27.02
CA GLN A 621 -25.65 -17.23 -26.72
C GLN A 621 -26.53 -18.11 -25.84
N PRO A 622 -26.43 -19.44 -25.95
CA PRO A 622 -27.21 -20.33 -25.09
C PRO A 622 -26.72 -20.25 -23.64
N SER A 623 -27.63 -20.47 -22.69
CA SER A 623 -27.30 -20.61 -21.27
C SER A 623 -26.74 -21.99 -20.96
N VAL A 624 -25.84 -22.07 -19.98
CA VAL A 624 -25.41 -23.35 -19.41
C VAL A 624 -26.49 -23.80 -18.43
N SER A 625 -26.89 -25.07 -18.49
CA SER A 625 -27.96 -25.65 -17.66
C SER A 625 -27.46 -26.72 -16.68
N ALA A 626 -26.38 -27.43 -17.04
CA ALA A 626 -25.70 -28.37 -16.17
C ALA A 626 -24.20 -28.41 -16.46
N ILE A 627 -23.42 -28.67 -15.42
CA ILE A 627 -21.96 -28.77 -15.45
C ILE A 627 -21.55 -30.07 -14.76
N THR A 628 -20.79 -30.90 -15.47
CA THR A 628 -20.06 -32.04 -14.90
C THR A 628 -18.56 -31.78 -15.07
N LEU A 629 -17.79 -31.91 -13.99
CA LEU A 629 -16.35 -31.67 -13.97
C LEU A 629 -15.58 -32.78 -13.26
N ASP A 630 -14.42 -33.09 -13.80
CA ASP A 630 -13.35 -33.87 -13.17
C ASP A 630 -12.09 -33.00 -13.14
N VAL A 631 -11.68 -32.59 -11.94
CA VAL A 631 -10.57 -31.66 -11.71
C VAL A 631 -9.48 -32.36 -10.93
N ASP A 632 -8.33 -32.58 -11.56
CA ASP A 632 -7.19 -33.28 -11.00
C ASP A 632 -6.07 -32.28 -10.65
N LEU A 633 -5.94 -31.99 -9.36
CA LEU A 633 -4.99 -31.02 -8.81
C LEU A 633 -3.68 -31.70 -8.43
N TYR A 634 -2.57 -31.19 -8.94
CA TYR A 634 -1.21 -31.61 -8.57
C TYR A 634 -0.48 -30.41 -7.91
N PRO A 635 -0.79 -30.09 -6.63
CA PRO A 635 -0.22 -28.96 -5.89
C PRO A 635 1.31 -28.90 -5.92
N ARG A 636 1.97 -30.05 -5.78
CA ARG A 636 3.44 -30.16 -5.78
C ARG A 636 4.08 -29.74 -7.09
N ASP A 637 3.39 -30.00 -8.19
CA ASP A 637 3.85 -29.76 -9.56
C ASP A 637 3.30 -28.46 -10.17
N LYS A 638 2.53 -27.68 -9.39
CA LYS A 638 1.81 -26.47 -9.85
C LYS A 638 1.01 -26.75 -11.14
N ARG A 639 0.29 -27.89 -11.15
CA ARG A 639 -0.47 -28.38 -12.31
C ARG A 639 -1.91 -28.67 -11.93
N VAL A 640 -2.83 -28.36 -12.84
CA VAL A 640 -4.22 -28.86 -12.82
C VAL A 640 -4.58 -29.37 -14.21
N ASP A 641 -5.19 -30.55 -14.23
CA ASP A 641 -5.80 -31.14 -15.42
C ASP A 641 -7.31 -31.18 -15.19
N ALA A 642 -8.08 -30.57 -16.07
CA ALA A 642 -9.53 -30.51 -15.95
C ALA A 642 -10.21 -31.09 -17.19
N ARG A 643 -11.26 -31.89 -16.96
CA ARG A 643 -12.16 -32.39 -18.00
C ARG A 643 -13.58 -32.01 -17.61
N GLY A 644 -14.38 -31.64 -18.60
CA GLY A 644 -15.72 -31.19 -18.32
C GLY A 644 -16.71 -31.34 -19.45
N ARG A 645 -17.98 -31.32 -19.07
CA ARG A 645 -19.14 -31.36 -19.95
C ARG A 645 -20.14 -30.31 -19.51
N TYR A 646 -20.49 -29.41 -20.43
CA TYR A 646 -21.54 -28.41 -20.26
C TYR A 646 -22.75 -28.79 -21.11
N GLU A 647 -23.91 -28.85 -20.46
CA GLU A 647 -25.20 -28.94 -21.13
C GLU A 647 -25.75 -27.54 -21.39
N LEU A 648 -25.93 -27.19 -22.66
CA LEU A 648 -26.39 -25.89 -23.11
C LEU A 648 -27.87 -25.94 -23.47
N ILE A 649 -28.60 -24.87 -23.21
CA ILE A 649 -30.00 -24.71 -23.61
C ILE A 649 -30.20 -23.37 -24.31
N ASN A 650 -30.91 -23.36 -25.43
CA ASN A 650 -31.28 -22.12 -26.10
C ASN A 650 -32.53 -21.49 -25.44
N ASP A 651 -32.31 -20.63 -24.45
CA ASP A 651 -33.35 -19.84 -23.77
C ASP A 651 -33.47 -18.40 -24.33
N THR A 652 -32.94 -18.14 -25.54
CA THR A 652 -32.81 -16.79 -26.10
C THR A 652 -34.02 -16.33 -26.93
N GLY A 653 -34.99 -17.21 -27.13
CA GLY A 653 -36.20 -16.98 -27.94
C GLY A 653 -35.97 -16.89 -29.45
N ALA A 654 -34.76 -17.13 -29.95
CA ALA A 654 -34.46 -17.17 -31.39
C ALA A 654 -33.49 -18.32 -31.72
N PRO A 655 -33.50 -18.87 -32.95
CA PRO A 655 -32.52 -19.87 -33.36
C PRO A 655 -31.08 -19.33 -33.27
N LEU A 656 -30.13 -20.16 -32.81
CA LEU A 656 -28.72 -19.77 -32.69
C LEU A 656 -27.85 -20.57 -33.66
N SER A 657 -27.08 -19.86 -34.48
CA SER A 657 -26.23 -20.47 -35.51
C SER A 657 -24.79 -20.70 -35.04
N ASP A 658 -24.26 -19.81 -34.20
CA ASP A 658 -22.86 -19.82 -33.77
C ASP A 658 -22.75 -19.81 -32.23
N LEU A 659 -21.88 -20.66 -31.69
CA LEU A 659 -21.50 -20.72 -30.28
C LEU A 659 -20.10 -20.13 -30.09
N HIS A 660 -20.00 -19.11 -29.24
CA HIS A 660 -18.75 -18.47 -28.90
C HIS A 660 -18.25 -19.02 -27.57
N VAL A 661 -17.01 -19.52 -27.54
CA VAL A 661 -16.40 -20.18 -26.38
C VAL A 661 -15.06 -19.53 -26.09
N ARG A 662 -14.85 -19.13 -24.84
CA ARG A 662 -13.63 -18.47 -24.36
C ARG A 662 -12.93 -19.26 -23.28
N PHE A 663 -11.61 -19.23 -23.31
CA PHE A 663 -10.72 -19.71 -22.27
C PHE A 663 -9.95 -18.50 -21.76
N VAL A 664 -10.35 -18.00 -20.58
CA VAL A 664 -10.00 -16.65 -20.13
C VAL A 664 -8.56 -16.56 -19.66
N ASP A 665 -8.06 -17.62 -19.02
CA ASP A 665 -6.71 -17.61 -18.49
C ASP A 665 -5.66 -17.78 -19.60
N PRO A 666 -4.72 -16.83 -19.76
CA PRO A 666 -3.72 -16.86 -20.82
C PRO A 666 -2.63 -17.94 -20.65
N ASN A 667 -2.60 -18.64 -19.51
CA ASN A 667 -1.71 -19.78 -19.23
C ASN A 667 -2.43 -21.12 -19.35
N LEU A 668 -3.73 -21.13 -19.71
CA LEU A 668 -4.50 -22.36 -19.88
C LEU A 668 -4.26 -22.94 -21.28
N LYS A 669 -3.85 -24.20 -21.33
CA LYS A 669 -3.76 -24.96 -22.58
C LYS A 669 -5.05 -25.74 -22.81
N VAL A 670 -5.72 -25.46 -23.92
CA VAL A 670 -6.93 -26.20 -24.34
C VAL A 670 -6.50 -27.48 -25.05
N MET A 671 -6.73 -28.64 -24.42
CA MET A 671 -6.36 -29.95 -24.94
C MET A 671 -7.42 -30.49 -25.90
N ALA A 672 -8.70 -30.33 -25.55
CA ALA A 672 -9.84 -30.64 -26.39
C ALA A 672 -10.98 -29.67 -26.09
N ALA A 673 -11.77 -29.33 -27.11
CA ALA A 673 -13.07 -28.70 -26.91
C ALA A 673 -13.94 -29.01 -28.13
N GLU A 674 -15.05 -29.68 -27.90
CA GLU A 674 -15.93 -30.21 -28.95
C GLU A 674 -17.38 -29.89 -28.64
N VAL A 675 -18.14 -29.54 -29.67
CA VAL A 675 -19.55 -29.17 -29.57
C VAL A 675 -20.36 -30.12 -30.44
N SER A 676 -21.29 -30.85 -29.84
CA SER A 676 -22.12 -31.81 -30.58
C SER A 676 -22.95 -31.12 -31.66
N GLY A 677 -22.87 -31.63 -32.90
CA GLY A 677 -23.61 -31.09 -34.05
C GLY A 677 -23.14 -29.71 -34.54
N ALA A 678 -21.88 -29.35 -34.26
CA ALA A 678 -21.25 -28.12 -34.71
C ALA A 678 -19.81 -28.35 -35.17
N ARG A 679 -19.34 -27.50 -36.07
CA ARG A 679 -17.95 -27.48 -36.55
C ARG A 679 -17.22 -26.22 -36.09
N LEU A 680 -15.95 -26.36 -35.75
CA LEU A 680 -15.08 -25.25 -35.37
C LEU A 680 -14.78 -24.37 -36.60
N VAL A 681 -15.19 -23.10 -36.58
CA VAL A 681 -14.99 -22.15 -37.71
C VAL A 681 -13.95 -21.07 -37.41
N LEU A 682 -13.64 -20.83 -36.13
CA LEU A 682 -12.54 -19.97 -35.71
C LEU A 682 -11.84 -20.56 -34.48
N ASN A 683 -10.51 -20.59 -34.49
CA ASN A 683 -9.68 -20.97 -33.34
C ASN A 683 -8.52 -19.97 -33.18
N ASP A 684 -8.73 -18.93 -32.37
CA ASP A 684 -7.65 -18.02 -31.97
C ASP A 684 -7.04 -18.54 -30.66
N ALA A 685 -6.07 -19.43 -30.80
CA ALA A 685 -5.36 -20.04 -29.67
C ALA A 685 -4.59 -19.01 -28.82
N LYS A 686 -4.14 -17.89 -29.43
CA LYS A 686 -3.41 -16.83 -28.71
C LYS A 686 -4.32 -16.08 -27.74
N GLN A 687 -5.58 -15.87 -28.13
CA GLN A 687 -6.58 -15.13 -27.36
C GLN A 687 -7.56 -16.05 -26.60
N GLY A 688 -7.36 -17.37 -26.67
CA GLY A 688 -8.25 -18.34 -26.04
C GLY A 688 -9.69 -18.29 -26.57
N TYR A 689 -9.90 -17.90 -27.84
CA TYR A 689 -11.24 -17.64 -28.39
C TYR A 689 -11.59 -18.63 -29.51
N ARG A 690 -12.75 -19.28 -29.40
CA ARG A 690 -13.27 -20.22 -30.41
C ARG A 690 -14.70 -19.88 -30.83
N ILE A 691 -15.01 -20.08 -32.11
CA ILE A 691 -16.38 -20.00 -32.64
C ILE A 691 -16.72 -21.33 -33.29
N TYR A 692 -17.83 -21.93 -32.87
CA TYR A 692 -18.40 -23.13 -33.45
C TYR A 692 -19.67 -22.78 -34.20
N ARG A 693 -19.84 -23.30 -35.41
CA ARG A 693 -21.06 -23.16 -36.19
C ARG A 693 -21.85 -24.44 -36.14
N PHE A 694 -23.09 -24.38 -35.67
CA PHE A 694 -23.99 -25.53 -35.68
C PHE A 694 -24.32 -25.92 -37.12
N ASP A 695 -24.37 -27.22 -37.41
CA ASP A 695 -24.74 -27.73 -38.74
C ASP A 695 -26.20 -27.42 -39.07
N ARG A 696 -27.05 -27.37 -38.04
CA ARG A 696 -28.40 -26.80 -38.06
C ARG A 696 -28.53 -25.83 -36.88
N PRO A 697 -28.99 -24.59 -37.10
CA PRO A 697 -29.20 -23.65 -36.00
C PRO A 697 -30.05 -24.27 -34.89
N ILE A 698 -29.63 -24.12 -33.63
CA ILE A 698 -30.35 -24.72 -32.50
C ILE A 698 -31.64 -23.92 -32.25
N ALA A 699 -32.80 -24.58 -32.34
CA ALA A 699 -34.09 -23.94 -32.11
C ALA A 699 -34.25 -23.48 -30.64
N PRO A 700 -35.11 -22.49 -30.35
CA PRO A 700 -35.46 -22.16 -28.96
C PRO A 700 -35.92 -23.40 -28.18
N GLY A 701 -35.41 -23.57 -26.97
CA GLY A 701 -35.62 -24.74 -26.11
C GLY A 701 -34.76 -25.96 -26.44
N ALA A 702 -34.11 -26.01 -27.61
CA ALA A 702 -33.21 -27.10 -27.96
C ALA A 702 -31.93 -27.09 -27.12
N ARG A 703 -31.30 -28.27 -27.00
CA ARG A 703 -30.09 -28.48 -26.20
C ARG A 703 -28.89 -28.83 -27.07
N ALA A 704 -27.71 -28.48 -26.59
CA ALA A 704 -26.43 -28.86 -27.16
C ALA A 704 -25.43 -29.21 -26.05
N THR A 705 -24.38 -29.93 -26.37
CA THR A 705 -23.35 -30.32 -25.40
C THR A 705 -21.99 -29.79 -25.84
N LEU A 706 -21.27 -29.15 -24.92
CA LEU A 706 -19.86 -28.80 -25.05
C LEU A 706 -19.04 -29.70 -24.12
N THR A 707 -18.09 -30.45 -24.66
CA THR A 707 -17.08 -31.16 -23.87
C THR A 707 -15.75 -30.46 -24.00
N PHE A 708 -14.92 -30.52 -22.96
CA PHE A 708 -13.59 -29.94 -22.98
C PHE A 708 -12.61 -30.69 -22.10
N ALA A 709 -11.33 -30.54 -22.44
CA ALA A 709 -10.20 -30.89 -21.61
C ALA A 709 -9.19 -29.74 -21.65
N SER A 710 -8.69 -29.35 -20.50
CA SER A 710 -7.74 -28.25 -20.35
C SER A 710 -6.66 -28.62 -19.34
N GLN A 711 -5.50 -27.99 -19.49
CA GLN A 711 -4.39 -28.14 -18.58
C GLN A 711 -3.80 -26.77 -18.28
N ARG A 712 -3.61 -26.49 -17.01
CA ARG A 712 -2.77 -25.39 -16.55
C ARG A 712 -1.56 -26.00 -15.85
N TRP A 713 -0.37 -25.58 -16.25
CA TRP A 713 0.85 -26.11 -15.68
C TRP A 713 1.95 -25.06 -15.69
N GLN A 714 2.46 -24.72 -14.51
CA GLN A 714 3.71 -24.00 -14.40
C GLN A 714 4.87 -24.95 -14.13
N ARG A 715 5.80 -25.03 -15.07
CA ARG A 715 7.04 -25.78 -14.91
C ARG A 715 8.16 -24.83 -14.49
N GLY A 716 8.93 -25.20 -13.47
CA GLY A 716 9.98 -24.32 -12.95
C GLY A 716 9.42 -23.01 -12.39
N PHE A 717 10.05 -21.90 -12.74
CA PHE A 717 9.69 -20.56 -12.26
C PHE A 717 9.63 -19.53 -13.38
N ARG A 718 8.82 -18.49 -13.18
CA ARG A 718 8.63 -17.39 -14.14
C ARG A 718 9.45 -16.16 -13.76
N ALA A 719 9.80 -15.32 -14.74
CA ALA A 719 10.49 -14.05 -14.48
C ALA A 719 9.62 -13.07 -13.67
N GLN A 720 8.30 -13.14 -13.88
CA GLN A 720 7.28 -12.39 -13.15
C GLN A 720 6.00 -13.24 -13.05
N GLY A 721 5.15 -12.97 -12.05
CA GLY A 721 3.85 -13.64 -11.94
C GLY A 721 3.96 -15.15 -11.74
N ASP A 722 4.80 -15.56 -10.78
CA ASP A 722 4.89 -16.96 -10.35
C ASP A 722 3.52 -17.46 -9.85
N GLU A 723 3.24 -18.75 -10.01
CA GLU A 723 1.93 -19.34 -9.72
C GLU A 723 1.46 -19.10 -8.27
N THR A 724 0.31 -18.47 -8.13
CA THR A 724 -0.38 -18.23 -6.85
C THR A 724 -1.74 -18.94 -6.75
N ILE A 725 -2.23 -19.53 -7.86
CA ILE A 725 -3.54 -20.19 -7.94
C ILE A 725 -3.40 -21.66 -7.52
N VAL A 726 -2.46 -22.39 -8.15
CA VAL A 726 -2.14 -23.78 -7.82
C VAL A 726 -0.82 -23.82 -7.06
N VAL A 727 -0.92 -23.91 -5.73
CA VAL A 727 0.22 -23.86 -4.82
C VAL A 727 0.30 -25.09 -3.94
N ARG A 728 1.48 -25.34 -3.36
CA ARG A 728 1.75 -26.58 -2.61
C ARG A 728 0.84 -26.78 -1.42
N ASN A 729 0.34 -25.73 -0.78
CA ASN A 729 -0.67 -25.80 0.26
C ASN A 729 -1.59 -24.57 0.17
N GLY A 730 -2.90 -24.77 -0.01
CA GLY A 730 -3.85 -23.66 -0.17
C GLY A 730 -4.12 -23.26 -1.62
N SER A 731 -4.23 -24.23 -2.53
CA SER A 731 -4.66 -23.96 -3.91
C SER A 731 -6.10 -23.46 -3.92
N LEU A 732 -6.36 -22.38 -4.66
CA LEU A 732 -7.70 -21.80 -4.88
C LEU A 732 -7.85 -21.47 -6.36
N LEU A 733 -8.75 -22.18 -7.03
CA LEU A 733 -9.05 -21.99 -8.44
C LEU A 733 -10.48 -21.50 -8.60
N ASN A 734 -10.69 -20.43 -9.36
CA ASN A 734 -11.98 -20.10 -9.92
C ASN A 734 -12.26 -21.01 -11.13
N ASN A 735 -13.52 -21.34 -11.41
CA ASN A 735 -13.86 -22.13 -12.59
C ASN A 735 -13.36 -21.50 -13.91
N PHE A 736 -13.22 -20.19 -13.99
CA PHE A 736 -12.66 -19.50 -15.16
C PHE A 736 -11.16 -19.78 -15.40
N ASP A 737 -10.44 -20.29 -14.40
CA ASP A 737 -9.01 -20.62 -14.51
C ASP A 737 -8.75 -21.93 -15.27
N PHE A 738 -9.77 -22.79 -15.39
CA PHE A 738 -9.64 -24.10 -16.02
C PHE A 738 -10.80 -24.49 -16.94
N ALA A 739 -11.96 -23.84 -16.87
CA ALA A 739 -13.14 -24.18 -17.65
C ALA A 739 -13.52 -23.06 -18.65
N PRO A 740 -14.20 -23.40 -19.76
CA PRO A 740 -14.61 -22.41 -20.74
C PRO A 740 -15.74 -21.51 -20.23
N VAL A 741 -15.83 -20.31 -20.79
CA VAL A 741 -16.93 -19.36 -20.61
C VAL A 741 -17.66 -19.18 -21.94
N ILE A 742 -18.99 -19.21 -21.90
CA ILE A 742 -19.83 -19.03 -23.09
C ILE A 742 -20.04 -17.55 -23.38
N GLY A 743 -19.92 -17.17 -24.65
CA GLY A 743 -20.13 -15.80 -25.12
C GLY A 743 -18.98 -14.84 -24.84
N MET A 744 -19.10 -13.64 -25.40
CA MET A 744 -18.15 -12.54 -25.20
C MET A 744 -18.51 -11.72 -23.95
N SER A 745 -17.50 -11.19 -23.25
CA SER A 745 -17.67 -10.32 -22.08
C SER A 745 -16.66 -9.18 -22.10
N ARG A 746 -17.02 -8.05 -21.47
CA ARG A 746 -16.13 -6.91 -21.18
C ARG A 746 -15.19 -7.17 -20.00
N ALA A 747 -15.33 -8.28 -19.29
CA ALA A 747 -14.40 -8.66 -18.23
C ALA A 747 -12.98 -8.83 -18.79
N ASN A 748 -11.98 -8.37 -18.03
CA ASN A 748 -10.55 -8.41 -18.39
C ASN A 748 -10.16 -7.56 -19.61
N LEU A 749 -10.91 -6.50 -19.93
CA LEU A 749 -10.46 -5.48 -20.89
C LEU A 749 -9.55 -4.44 -20.22
N LEU A 750 -8.84 -3.64 -21.03
CA LEU A 750 -8.07 -2.51 -20.52
C LEU A 750 -8.98 -1.52 -19.80
N LEU A 751 -8.60 -1.08 -18.60
CA LEU A 751 -9.36 -0.10 -17.81
C LEU A 751 -8.76 1.30 -17.87
N ASP A 752 -7.42 1.39 -17.87
CA ASP A 752 -6.70 2.66 -17.79
C ASP A 752 -6.92 3.53 -19.04
N PRO A 753 -7.54 4.74 -18.92
CA PRO A 753 -7.86 5.58 -20.06
C PRO A 753 -6.64 6.01 -20.90
N VAL A 754 -5.49 6.23 -20.25
CA VAL A 754 -4.23 6.60 -20.92
C VAL A 754 -3.76 5.48 -21.84
N THR A 755 -3.70 4.26 -21.30
CA THR A 755 -3.33 3.05 -22.04
C THR A 755 -4.33 2.77 -23.16
N ARG A 756 -5.64 2.92 -22.91
CA ARG A 756 -6.68 2.74 -23.93
C ARG A 756 -6.51 3.69 -25.12
N ARG A 757 -6.23 4.98 -24.87
CA ARG A 757 -5.92 5.96 -25.92
C ARG A 757 -4.69 5.58 -26.74
N ARG A 758 -3.62 5.11 -26.09
CA ARG A 758 -2.40 4.64 -26.76
C ARG A 758 -2.70 3.56 -27.82
N TYR A 759 -3.70 2.72 -27.57
CA TYR A 759 -4.14 1.68 -28.50
C TYR A 759 -5.32 2.07 -29.39
N ASN A 760 -5.73 3.35 -29.45
CA ASN A 760 -6.89 3.84 -30.20
C ASN A 760 -8.21 3.15 -29.81
N LEU A 761 -8.36 2.82 -28.54
CA LEU A 761 -9.62 2.33 -27.98
C LEU A 761 -10.46 3.51 -27.47
N PRO A 762 -11.80 3.39 -27.41
CA PRO A 762 -12.63 4.35 -26.69
C PRO A 762 -12.07 4.55 -25.29
N SER A 763 -12.01 5.78 -24.81
CA SER A 763 -11.38 6.10 -23.52
C SER A 763 -11.96 5.27 -22.38
N GLN A 764 -13.26 4.91 -22.45
CA GLN A 764 -13.98 4.16 -21.43
C GLN A 764 -15.09 3.28 -22.04
N LEU A 765 -15.39 2.15 -21.39
CA LEU A 765 -16.56 1.30 -21.66
C LEU A 765 -17.45 1.29 -20.41
N ARG A 766 -18.44 2.20 -20.37
CA ARG A 766 -19.39 2.24 -19.25
C ARG A 766 -20.41 1.10 -19.34
N MET A 767 -21.01 0.76 -18.19
CA MET A 767 -22.08 -0.24 -18.15
C MET A 767 -23.30 0.23 -18.97
N ALA A 768 -24.17 -0.70 -19.37
CA ALA A 768 -25.43 -0.33 -20.02
C ALA A 768 -26.23 0.60 -19.10
N LYS A 769 -26.88 1.61 -19.68
CA LYS A 769 -27.72 2.54 -18.91
C LYS A 769 -28.98 1.84 -18.38
N LEU A 770 -29.56 2.35 -17.29
CA LEU A 770 -30.79 1.80 -16.69
C LEU A 770 -31.98 1.73 -17.65
N GLU A 771 -31.99 2.62 -18.65
CA GLU A 771 -33.03 2.70 -19.68
C GLU A 771 -32.88 1.63 -20.77
N ASP A 772 -31.70 1.00 -20.90
CA ASP A 772 -31.46 -0.07 -21.87
C ASP A 772 -32.02 -1.40 -21.37
N LEU A 773 -33.29 -1.65 -21.67
CA LEU A 773 -33.98 -2.89 -21.29
C LEU A 773 -33.38 -4.14 -21.92
N THR A 774 -32.55 -4.02 -22.97
CA THR A 774 -31.94 -5.19 -23.61
C THR A 774 -30.86 -5.80 -22.72
N ALA A 775 -30.22 -5.00 -21.85
CA ALA A 775 -29.23 -5.46 -20.88
C ALA A 775 -29.84 -6.31 -19.74
N MET A 776 -31.17 -6.33 -19.57
CA MET A 776 -31.86 -7.24 -18.64
C MET A 776 -31.79 -8.73 -19.06
N ARG A 777 -31.28 -9.01 -20.26
CA ARG A 777 -31.08 -10.38 -20.77
C ARG A 777 -29.83 -11.04 -20.20
N ARG A 778 -28.91 -10.25 -19.64
CA ARG A 778 -27.65 -10.73 -19.08
C ARG A 778 -27.55 -10.36 -17.62
N ASN A 779 -26.94 -11.22 -16.82
CA ASN A 779 -26.61 -10.87 -15.44
C ASN A 779 -25.20 -10.30 -15.31
N TYR A 780 -25.02 -9.53 -14.23
CA TYR A 780 -23.79 -8.82 -13.87
C TYR A 780 -22.54 -9.72 -13.76
N LEU A 781 -22.70 -10.98 -13.35
CA LEU A 781 -21.57 -11.87 -13.05
C LEU A 781 -21.15 -12.66 -14.30
N ALA A 782 -20.63 -11.93 -15.29
CA ALA A 782 -20.23 -12.47 -16.59
C ALA A 782 -21.33 -13.29 -17.29
N ASN A 783 -22.61 -12.98 -17.01
CA ASN A 783 -23.77 -13.73 -17.47
C ASN A 783 -23.78 -15.22 -17.05
N ALA A 784 -23.34 -15.53 -15.83
CA ALA A 784 -23.34 -16.89 -15.29
C ALA A 784 -24.78 -17.41 -15.05
N SER A 785 -25.17 -18.51 -15.68
CA SER A 785 -26.48 -19.14 -15.48
C SER A 785 -26.55 -19.92 -14.15
N TRP A 786 -27.74 -20.15 -13.62
CA TRP A 786 -27.93 -21.18 -12.59
C TRP A 786 -27.89 -22.58 -13.21
N VAL A 787 -27.04 -23.45 -12.67
CA VAL A 787 -26.74 -24.77 -13.21
C VAL A 787 -26.91 -25.85 -12.16
N LYS A 788 -27.25 -27.06 -12.63
CA LYS A 788 -26.96 -28.29 -11.86
C LYS A 788 -25.46 -28.56 -11.91
N SER A 789 -24.87 -28.95 -10.78
CA SER A 789 -23.44 -29.12 -10.65
C SER A 789 -23.09 -30.49 -10.07
N ASP A 790 -22.17 -31.17 -10.75
CA ASP A 790 -21.56 -32.45 -10.40
C ASP A 790 -20.04 -32.31 -10.58
N ILE A 791 -19.28 -32.25 -9.48
CA ILE A 791 -17.85 -31.93 -9.50
C ILE A 791 -17.08 -32.99 -8.72
N THR A 792 -16.15 -33.65 -9.40
CA THR A 792 -15.16 -34.52 -8.79
C THR A 792 -13.83 -33.77 -8.72
N VAL A 793 -13.20 -33.76 -7.55
CA VAL A 793 -11.89 -33.14 -7.32
C VAL A 793 -10.93 -34.17 -6.75
N THR A 794 -9.80 -34.35 -7.41
CA THR A 794 -8.70 -35.21 -6.95
C THR A 794 -7.48 -34.36 -6.59
N THR A 795 -6.83 -34.67 -5.47
CA THR A 795 -5.64 -33.95 -4.99
C THR A 795 -4.68 -34.91 -4.25
N ASP A 796 -3.57 -34.39 -3.72
CA ASP A 796 -2.62 -35.16 -2.93
C ASP A 796 -3.28 -35.72 -1.66
N ALA A 797 -2.96 -36.95 -1.26
CA ALA A 797 -3.60 -37.62 -0.12
C ALA A 797 -3.58 -36.82 1.20
N GLY A 798 -2.55 -35.98 1.42
CA GLY A 798 -2.44 -35.14 2.61
C GLY A 798 -3.27 -33.85 2.58
N GLN A 799 -4.00 -33.57 1.49
CA GLN A 799 -4.85 -32.39 1.37
C GLN A 799 -6.33 -32.78 1.34
N THR A 800 -7.19 -31.83 1.69
CA THR A 800 -8.64 -31.96 1.61
C THR A 800 -9.15 -31.12 0.44
N PRO A 801 -9.66 -31.73 -0.63
CA PRO A 801 -10.27 -31.00 -1.73
C PRO A 801 -11.68 -30.50 -1.33
N ILE A 802 -12.04 -29.29 -1.76
CA ILE A 802 -13.35 -28.66 -1.51
C ILE A 802 -13.90 -28.07 -2.81
N ALA A 803 -15.18 -28.32 -3.09
CA ALA A 803 -15.95 -27.68 -4.14
C ALA A 803 -17.41 -27.42 -3.67
N PRO A 804 -18.20 -26.62 -4.40
CA PRO A 804 -19.64 -26.52 -4.14
C PRO A 804 -20.34 -27.85 -4.32
N GLY A 805 -21.42 -28.03 -3.56
CA GLY A 805 -22.22 -29.23 -3.51
C GLY A 805 -22.09 -29.98 -2.18
N LYS A 806 -23.03 -30.89 -1.95
CA LYS A 806 -22.96 -31.87 -0.87
C LYS A 806 -21.88 -32.88 -1.21
N LYS A 807 -20.96 -33.13 -0.27
CA LYS A 807 -19.91 -34.15 -0.44
C LYS A 807 -20.55 -35.53 -0.34
N VAL A 808 -20.59 -36.27 -1.46
CA VAL A 808 -21.24 -37.59 -1.54
C VAL A 808 -20.25 -38.75 -1.42
N SER A 809 -18.98 -38.53 -1.78
CA SER A 809 -17.89 -39.47 -1.54
C SER A 809 -16.58 -38.73 -1.25
N ASP A 810 -15.69 -39.38 -0.51
CA ASP A 810 -14.35 -38.89 -0.15
C ASP A 810 -13.45 -40.10 0.12
N VAL A 811 -12.60 -40.44 -0.85
CA VAL A 811 -11.81 -41.69 -0.84
C VAL A 811 -10.34 -41.36 -1.10
N THR A 812 -9.45 -42.00 -0.36
CA THR A 812 -8.01 -41.91 -0.58
C THR A 812 -7.48 -43.24 -1.10
N ALA A 813 -6.87 -43.23 -2.29
CA ALA A 813 -6.29 -44.41 -2.92
C ALA A 813 -5.04 -44.01 -3.75
N GLY A 814 -4.00 -44.85 -3.75
CA GLY A 814 -2.81 -44.63 -4.57
C GLY A 814 -2.08 -43.30 -4.29
N GLY A 815 -2.11 -42.80 -3.05
CA GLY A 815 -1.49 -41.52 -2.67
C GLY A 815 -2.26 -40.27 -3.11
N ARG A 816 -3.48 -40.43 -3.62
CA ARG A 816 -4.38 -39.36 -4.06
C ARG A 816 -5.70 -39.43 -3.30
N ARG A 817 -6.29 -38.28 -3.00
CA ARG A 817 -7.61 -38.16 -2.38
C ARG A 817 -8.59 -37.57 -3.37
N THR A 818 -9.71 -38.26 -3.58
CA THR A 818 -10.77 -37.88 -4.51
C THR A 818 -12.06 -37.65 -3.74
N ALA A 819 -12.65 -36.47 -3.88
CA ALA A 819 -13.96 -36.16 -3.33
C ALA A 819 -14.94 -35.76 -4.43
N HIS A 820 -16.17 -36.24 -4.31
CA HIS A 820 -17.26 -35.97 -5.25
C HIS A 820 -18.31 -35.09 -4.59
N PHE A 821 -18.70 -34.02 -5.27
CA PHE A 821 -19.64 -33.01 -4.80
C PHE A 821 -20.80 -32.87 -5.78
N VAL A 822 -22.03 -32.96 -5.25
CA VAL A 822 -23.26 -32.81 -6.03
C VAL A 822 -24.12 -31.73 -5.42
N ALA A 823 -24.48 -30.71 -6.20
CA ALA A 823 -25.33 -29.62 -5.72
C ALA A 823 -26.79 -30.07 -5.58
N THR A 824 -27.38 -29.85 -4.40
CA THR A 824 -28.78 -30.17 -4.10
C THR A 824 -29.76 -29.10 -4.59
N ALA A 825 -29.26 -27.89 -4.86
CA ALA A 825 -29.98 -26.77 -5.45
C ALA A 825 -29.14 -26.15 -6.58
N PRO A 826 -29.74 -25.41 -7.53
CA PRO A 826 -28.99 -24.74 -8.59
C PRO A 826 -27.95 -23.76 -8.02
N ILE A 827 -26.75 -23.77 -8.59
CA ILE A 827 -25.68 -22.82 -8.26
C ILE A 827 -25.38 -21.94 -9.47
N LEU A 828 -24.90 -20.71 -9.28
CA LEU A 828 -24.38 -19.95 -10.42
C LEU A 828 -23.18 -20.67 -11.04
N ALA A 829 -23.01 -20.57 -12.36
CA ALA A 829 -21.82 -21.01 -13.11
C ALA A 829 -20.58 -20.13 -12.83
N PHE A 830 -20.40 -19.79 -11.55
CA PHE A 830 -19.35 -19.04 -10.92
C PHE A 830 -19.06 -19.75 -9.59
N PHE A 831 -17.98 -20.49 -9.55
CA PHE A 831 -17.60 -21.32 -8.41
C PHE A 831 -16.08 -21.46 -8.30
N SER A 832 -15.63 -22.00 -7.16
CA SER A 832 -14.23 -22.32 -6.95
C SER A 832 -14.00 -23.77 -6.55
N VAL A 833 -12.78 -24.26 -6.78
CA VAL A 833 -12.27 -25.52 -6.26
C VAL A 833 -11.03 -25.19 -5.42
N GLN A 834 -10.90 -25.83 -4.27
CA GLN A 834 -9.81 -25.59 -3.32
C GLN A 834 -9.16 -26.87 -2.84
N SER A 835 -7.90 -26.78 -2.41
CA SER A 835 -7.18 -27.90 -1.81
C SER A 835 -6.04 -27.41 -0.90
N ALA A 836 -6.04 -27.87 0.35
CA ALA A 836 -4.97 -27.64 1.31
C ALA A 836 -4.94 -28.71 2.41
N ALA A 837 -3.89 -28.71 3.22
CA ALA A 837 -3.80 -29.50 4.44
C ALA A 837 -4.58 -28.82 5.58
N TYR A 838 -5.91 -28.89 5.52
CA TYR A 838 -6.81 -28.24 6.46
C TYR A 838 -6.99 -29.01 7.78
N ALA A 839 -7.04 -28.28 8.89
CA ALA A 839 -7.86 -28.64 10.04
C ALA A 839 -9.33 -28.27 9.76
N GLU A 840 -10.27 -29.01 10.36
CA GLU A 840 -11.71 -28.80 10.19
C GLU A 840 -12.37 -28.58 11.56
N LYS A 841 -13.21 -27.55 11.68
CA LYS A 841 -14.12 -27.37 12.82
C LYS A 841 -15.54 -27.12 12.31
N SER A 842 -16.52 -27.77 12.91
CA SER A 842 -17.93 -27.67 12.50
C SER A 842 -18.87 -27.35 13.65
N ALA A 843 -20.01 -26.75 13.30
CA ALA A 843 -21.15 -26.56 14.20
C ALA A 843 -22.47 -26.75 13.43
N ASP A 844 -23.57 -26.96 14.16
CA ASP A 844 -24.92 -26.92 13.60
C ASP A 844 -25.54 -25.52 13.76
N ALA A 845 -26.08 -25.01 12.67
CA ALA A 845 -26.86 -23.77 12.61
C ALA A 845 -28.29 -24.07 12.14
N SER A 846 -29.09 -24.64 13.04
CA SER A 846 -30.52 -24.89 12.80
C SER A 846 -30.74 -25.83 11.61
N GLY A 847 -29.98 -26.94 11.56
CA GLY A 847 -30.00 -27.94 10.49
C GLY A 847 -29.07 -27.69 9.31
N VAL A 848 -28.28 -26.61 9.34
CA VAL A 848 -27.20 -26.34 8.36
C VAL A 848 -25.86 -26.65 9.02
N LYS A 849 -25.09 -27.59 8.47
CA LYS A 849 -23.73 -27.88 8.94
C LYS A 849 -22.79 -26.75 8.50
N THR A 850 -22.38 -25.92 9.45
CA THR A 850 -21.35 -24.89 9.21
C THR A 850 -19.97 -25.50 9.46
N THR A 851 -19.02 -25.23 8.57
CA THR A 851 -17.65 -25.75 8.69
C THR A 851 -16.64 -24.67 8.35
N VAL A 852 -15.56 -24.59 9.12
CA VAL A 852 -14.38 -23.78 8.79
C VAL A 852 -13.21 -24.74 8.52
N TYR A 853 -12.61 -24.61 7.35
CA TYR A 853 -11.37 -25.29 6.95
C TYR A 853 -10.23 -24.29 7.04
N TYR A 854 -9.22 -24.58 7.86
CA TYR A 854 -8.19 -23.61 8.24
C TYR A 854 -6.83 -24.29 8.42
N ASP A 855 -5.75 -23.51 8.34
CA ASP A 855 -4.43 -23.96 8.72
C ASP A 855 -4.37 -24.17 10.25
N PRO A 856 -3.85 -25.30 10.75
CA PRO A 856 -3.79 -25.56 12.19
C PRO A 856 -3.16 -24.44 13.04
N LYS A 857 -2.30 -23.59 12.47
CA LYS A 857 -1.69 -22.44 13.15
C LYS A 857 -2.63 -21.23 13.31
N HIS A 858 -3.79 -21.23 12.65
CA HIS A 858 -4.69 -20.09 12.53
C HIS A 858 -6.07 -20.30 13.17
N ASP A 859 -6.12 -21.05 14.27
CA ASP A 859 -7.37 -21.32 14.98
C ASP A 859 -8.02 -20.09 15.66
N TYR A 860 -7.30 -18.97 15.74
CA TYR A 860 -7.64 -17.75 16.49
C TYR A 860 -9.09 -17.25 16.36
N ASN A 861 -9.64 -17.27 15.16
CA ASN A 861 -10.96 -16.71 14.86
C ASN A 861 -11.98 -17.75 14.36
N VAL A 862 -11.64 -19.04 14.39
CA VAL A 862 -12.48 -20.12 13.85
C VAL A 862 -13.84 -20.19 14.58
N ASP A 863 -13.84 -20.11 15.91
CA ASP A 863 -15.08 -20.11 16.69
C ASP A 863 -15.94 -18.86 16.46
N ARG A 864 -15.28 -17.71 16.25
CA ARG A 864 -15.94 -16.46 15.91
C ARG A 864 -16.62 -16.56 14.54
N MET A 865 -15.95 -17.14 13.55
CA MET A 865 -16.52 -17.40 12.22
C MET A 865 -17.71 -18.37 12.28
N LEU A 866 -17.62 -19.47 13.05
CA LEU A 866 -18.73 -20.41 13.24
C LEU A 866 -19.94 -19.73 13.87
N LYS A 867 -19.72 -18.90 14.90
CA LYS A 867 -20.77 -18.12 15.56
C LYS A 867 -21.39 -17.09 14.60
N ALA A 868 -20.57 -16.38 13.83
CA ALA A 868 -21.02 -15.42 12.83
C ALA A 868 -21.88 -16.10 11.76
N MET A 869 -21.46 -17.27 11.26
CA MET A 869 -22.24 -18.06 10.30
C MET A 869 -23.63 -18.41 10.85
N LYS A 870 -23.71 -18.86 12.11
CA LYS A 870 -24.98 -19.17 12.76
C LYS A 870 -25.88 -17.94 12.89
N LEU A 871 -25.35 -16.84 13.42
CA LEU A 871 -26.11 -15.59 13.61
C LEU A 871 -26.66 -15.05 12.28
N SER A 872 -25.84 -15.07 11.24
CA SER A 872 -26.22 -14.67 9.90
C SER A 872 -27.28 -15.57 9.30
N LEU A 873 -27.13 -16.90 9.38
CA LEU A 873 -28.14 -17.83 8.89
C LEU A 873 -29.47 -17.67 9.62
N ASP A 874 -29.45 -17.53 10.95
CA ASP A 874 -30.65 -17.33 11.76
C ASP A 874 -31.36 -16.02 11.37
N TYR A 875 -30.61 -14.92 11.21
CA TYR A 875 -31.19 -13.62 10.82
C TYR A 875 -31.70 -13.63 9.37
N TYR A 876 -30.93 -14.14 8.40
CA TYR A 876 -31.33 -14.13 6.99
C TYR A 876 -32.49 -15.08 6.70
N ARG A 877 -32.54 -16.24 7.37
CA ARG A 877 -33.67 -17.17 7.20
C ARG A 877 -34.98 -16.57 7.70
N ALA A 878 -34.93 -15.87 8.85
CA ALA A 878 -36.10 -15.22 9.42
C ALA A 878 -36.59 -14.05 8.56
N ASN A 879 -35.68 -13.29 7.94
CA ASN A 879 -36.02 -12.01 7.30
C ASN A 879 -36.11 -12.07 5.76
N PHE A 880 -35.36 -12.94 5.08
CA PHE A 880 -35.28 -12.96 3.61
C PHE A 880 -35.82 -14.26 2.99
N GLY A 881 -36.00 -15.31 3.78
CA GLY A 881 -36.56 -16.60 3.36
C GLY A 881 -35.55 -17.76 3.44
N PRO A 882 -35.86 -18.95 2.90
CA PRO A 882 -35.05 -20.14 3.15
C PRO A 882 -33.65 -20.07 2.52
N TYR A 883 -32.68 -20.67 3.23
CA TYR A 883 -31.35 -20.99 2.72
C TYR A 883 -31.41 -22.32 1.92
N GLN A 884 -30.68 -22.38 0.81
CA GLN A 884 -30.85 -23.42 -0.21
C GLN A 884 -30.00 -24.69 0.01
N PHE A 885 -29.07 -24.70 0.97
CA PHE A 885 -28.17 -25.83 1.23
C PHE A 885 -28.26 -26.33 2.69
N ASP A 886 -27.84 -27.57 2.92
CA ASP A 886 -27.67 -28.18 4.25
C ASP A 886 -26.23 -28.01 4.79
N TYR A 887 -25.39 -27.25 4.09
CA TYR A 887 -24.01 -26.96 4.45
C TYR A 887 -23.65 -25.49 4.19
N MET A 888 -22.69 -24.96 4.95
CA MET A 888 -22.01 -23.71 4.66
C MET A 888 -20.54 -23.82 5.07
N ARG A 889 -19.61 -23.43 4.20
CA ARG A 889 -18.17 -23.66 4.41
C ARG A 889 -17.39 -22.36 4.25
N ILE A 890 -16.55 -22.05 5.23
CA ILE A 890 -15.45 -21.07 5.09
C ILE A 890 -14.16 -21.86 4.87
N ILE A 891 -13.34 -21.44 3.91
CA ILE A 891 -12.14 -22.17 3.50
C ILE A 891 -10.97 -21.21 3.42
N GLU A 892 -9.92 -21.46 4.20
CA GLU A 892 -8.73 -20.63 4.19
C GLU A 892 -7.89 -20.81 2.91
N PHE A 893 -7.34 -19.71 2.41
CA PHE A 893 -6.30 -19.73 1.38
C PHE A 893 -5.15 -18.75 1.69
N PRO A 894 -3.95 -18.94 1.12
CA PRO A 894 -2.76 -18.16 1.43
C PRO A 894 -2.94 -16.67 1.18
N GLY A 895 -2.29 -15.84 2.01
CA GLY A 895 -2.38 -14.38 1.98
C GLY A 895 -1.76 -13.66 0.77
N TYR A 896 -1.63 -14.32 -0.39
CA TYR A 896 -1.15 -13.72 -1.64
C TYR A 896 -2.13 -12.71 -2.23
N GLN A 897 -3.42 -12.89 -1.92
CA GLN A 897 -4.51 -11.96 -2.22
C GLN A 897 -5.31 -11.72 -0.93
N THR A 898 -5.82 -10.52 -0.72
CA THR A 898 -6.51 -10.12 0.52
C THR A 898 -8.00 -9.90 0.25
N PHE A 899 -8.77 -10.99 0.18
CA PHE A 899 -10.23 -10.94 -0.03
C PHE A 899 -10.92 -12.14 0.64
N ALA A 900 -12.25 -12.04 0.75
CA ALA A 900 -13.17 -13.16 0.90
C ALA A 900 -14.14 -13.13 -0.29
N GLN A 901 -14.65 -14.29 -0.72
CA GLN A 901 -15.54 -14.36 -1.88
C GLN A 901 -16.64 -15.38 -1.67
N ALA A 902 -17.89 -14.95 -1.73
CA ALA A 902 -19.02 -15.86 -1.66
C ALA A 902 -19.21 -16.66 -2.95
N PHE A 903 -18.97 -17.96 -2.91
CA PHE A 903 -19.51 -18.94 -3.86
C PHE A 903 -20.66 -19.71 -3.20
N ALA A 904 -21.40 -20.51 -3.99
CA ALA A 904 -22.59 -21.21 -3.51
C ALA A 904 -22.25 -22.23 -2.40
N GLY A 905 -22.58 -21.87 -1.15
CA GLY A 905 -22.31 -22.67 0.05
C GLY A 905 -20.82 -22.81 0.45
N THR A 906 -19.91 -22.10 -0.22
CA THR A 906 -18.46 -22.14 0.04
C THR A 906 -17.86 -20.75 -0.08
N VAL A 907 -17.08 -20.32 0.91
CA VAL A 907 -16.49 -18.98 0.99
C VAL A 907 -14.98 -19.10 1.22
N PRO A 908 -14.15 -19.03 0.17
CA PRO A 908 -12.73 -18.81 0.32
C PRO A 908 -12.47 -17.51 1.11
N TYR A 909 -11.56 -17.59 2.07
CA TYR A 909 -11.17 -16.51 2.96
C TYR A 909 -9.66 -16.43 3.03
N SER A 910 -9.10 -15.26 2.75
CA SER A 910 -7.66 -15.05 2.84
C SER A 910 -7.18 -15.20 4.28
N GLU A 911 -6.03 -15.85 4.46
CA GLU A 911 -5.22 -15.85 5.68
C GLU A 911 -5.12 -14.45 6.31
N ARG A 912 -5.02 -13.39 5.49
CA ARG A 912 -4.82 -12.00 5.93
C ARG A 912 -6.08 -11.19 6.26
N ILE A 913 -7.29 -11.68 5.94
CA ILE A 913 -8.54 -10.88 6.08
C ILE A 913 -9.45 -11.33 7.25
N GLY A 914 -9.19 -12.46 7.91
CA GLY A 914 -10.05 -12.85 9.03
C GLY A 914 -9.43 -13.83 9.99
N PHE A 915 -8.68 -14.81 9.48
CA PHE A 915 -8.05 -15.83 10.31
C PHE A 915 -7.06 -15.23 11.31
N ILE A 916 -6.24 -14.28 10.88
CA ILE A 916 -5.22 -13.64 11.73
C ILE A 916 -5.66 -12.31 12.34
N ALA A 917 -6.96 -11.96 12.31
CA ALA A 917 -7.45 -10.73 12.94
C ALA A 917 -7.19 -10.73 14.46
N ASP A 918 -6.70 -9.63 15.01
CA ASP A 918 -6.45 -9.49 16.44
C ASP A 918 -7.72 -9.02 17.18
N THR A 919 -8.63 -9.96 17.46
CA THR A 919 -9.95 -9.67 18.06
C THR A 919 -9.95 -9.70 19.60
N ARG A 920 -8.79 -9.48 20.24
CA ARG A 920 -8.64 -9.49 21.72
C ARG A 920 -9.20 -8.24 22.40
N ASP A 921 -9.23 -7.10 21.72
CA ASP A 921 -9.87 -5.88 22.23
C ASP A 921 -11.34 -5.85 21.81
N GLU A 922 -12.26 -5.96 22.78
CA GLU A 922 -13.71 -5.98 22.54
C GLU A 922 -14.29 -4.60 22.19
N ASN A 923 -13.49 -3.53 22.33
CA ASN A 923 -13.88 -2.20 21.89
C ASN A 923 -13.66 -2.02 20.39
N GLU A 924 -12.77 -2.79 19.76
CA GLU A 924 -12.53 -2.67 18.33
C GLU A 924 -13.65 -3.29 17.48
N ILE A 925 -13.76 -2.83 16.22
CA ILE A 925 -14.80 -3.31 15.32
C ILE A 925 -14.50 -4.75 14.93
N ASP A 926 -15.40 -5.67 15.29
CA ASP A 926 -15.32 -7.07 14.88
C ASP A 926 -15.61 -7.24 13.37
N TYR A 927 -14.59 -6.96 12.56
CA TYR A 927 -14.68 -7.08 11.12
C TYR A 927 -14.71 -8.55 10.65
N VAL A 928 -14.27 -9.51 11.48
CA VAL A 928 -14.36 -10.93 11.15
C VAL A 928 -15.83 -11.36 11.06
N THR A 929 -16.62 -11.01 12.08
CA THR A 929 -18.06 -11.29 12.07
C THR A 929 -18.76 -10.53 10.96
N TYR A 930 -18.41 -9.26 10.75
CA TYR A 930 -19.01 -8.43 9.71
C TYR A 930 -18.73 -8.96 8.30
N VAL A 931 -17.47 -9.27 7.93
CA VAL A 931 -17.16 -9.82 6.61
C VAL A 931 -17.77 -11.21 6.46
N THR A 932 -17.75 -12.06 7.49
CA THR A 932 -18.45 -13.36 7.45
C THR A 932 -19.94 -13.18 7.16
N ALA A 933 -20.60 -12.22 7.84
CA ALA A 933 -22.01 -11.93 7.62
C ALA A 933 -22.27 -11.39 6.20
N HIS A 934 -21.37 -10.55 5.68
CA HIS A 934 -21.43 -10.04 4.31
C HIS A 934 -21.38 -11.17 3.28
N GLU A 935 -20.41 -12.09 3.39
CA GLU A 935 -20.28 -13.24 2.48
C GLU A 935 -21.48 -14.20 2.56
N LEU A 936 -22.09 -14.34 3.74
CA LEU A 936 -23.34 -15.10 3.89
C LEU A 936 -24.54 -14.36 3.30
N GLY A 937 -24.55 -13.03 3.34
CA GLY A 937 -25.55 -12.19 2.68
C GLY A 937 -25.61 -12.45 1.17
N HIS A 938 -24.46 -12.66 0.54
CA HIS A 938 -24.38 -12.99 -0.89
C HIS A 938 -25.06 -14.32 -1.27
N GLN A 939 -25.27 -15.24 -0.31
CA GLN A 939 -26.01 -16.46 -0.58
C GLN A 939 -27.47 -16.17 -0.98
N TYR A 940 -28.00 -15.01 -0.60
CA TYR A 940 -29.28 -14.47 -1.02
C TYR A 940 -29.06 -13.45 -2.16
N TRP A 941 -28.26 -12.42 -1.90
CA TRP A 941 -27.97 -11.30 -2.79
C TRP A 941 -26.78 -11.59 -3.71
N GLY A 942 -27.07 -12.20 -4.85
CA GLY A 942 -26.11 -12.75 -5.80
C GLY A 942 -26.51 -14.16 -6.18
N HIS A 943 -26.48 -15.10 -5.23
CA HIS A 943 -26.70 -16.53 -5.53
C HIS A 943 -28.17 -16.94 -5.66
N GLN A 944 -29.12 -16.26 -5.01
CA GLN A 944 -30.56 -16.52 -5.23
C GLN A 944 -31.21 -15.49 -6.16
N ILE A 945 -30.82 -14.22 -6.03
CA ILE A 945 -31.23 -13.13 -6.92
C ILE A 945 -29.96 -12.42 -7.43
N ILE A 946 -29.83 -12.22 -8.74
CA ILE A 946 -28.71 -11.50 -9.34
C ILE A 946 -29.21 -10.39 -10.25
N SER A 947 -28.51 -9.25 -10.27
CA SER A 947 -28.90 -8.10 -11.09
C SER A 947 -28.62 -8.30 -12.57
N ALA A 948 -29.33 -7.51 -13.39
CA ALA A 948 -28.96 -7.27 -14.78
C ALA A 948 -27.55 -6.66 -14.90
N ASP A 949 -26.89 -6.88 -16.04
CA ASP A 949 -25.57 -6.32 -16.39
C ASP A 949 -25.70 -4.85 -16.87
N MET A 950 -26.05 -3.96 -15.94
CA MET A 950 -26.28 -2.54 -16.20
C MET A 950 -25.95 -1.68 -14.98
N GLN A 951 -25.97 -0.36 -15.15
CA GLN A 951 -25.94 0.61 -14.07
C GLN A 951 -26.90 0.22 -12.95
N GLY A 952 -26.49 0.46 -11.70
CA GLY A 952 -27.26 0.09 -10.50
C GLY A 952 -27.20 -1.39 -10.11
N GLY A 953 -26.64 -2.26 -10.95
CA GLY A 953 -26.64 -3.71 -10.69
C GLY A 953 -25.97 -4.09 -9.37
N THR A 954 -24.83 -3.46 -9.06
CA THR A 954 -24.06 -3.73 -7.83
C THR A 954 -24.82 -3.38 -6.55
N VAL A 955 -25.89 -2.58 -6.60
CA VAL A 955 -26.73 -2.32 -5.41
C VAL A 955 -27.44 -3.59 -4.94
N LEU A 956 -28.00 -4.36 -5.86
CA LEU A 956 -28.76 -5.58 -5.53
C LEU A 956 -27.87 -6.71 -4.98
N VAL A 957 -26.55 -6.59 -5.17
CA VAL A 957 -25.55 -7.59 -4.77
C VAL A 957 -24.77 -7.08 -3.57
N GLU A 958 -23.97 -6.03 -3.75
CA GLU A 958 -23.02 -5.51 -2.76
C GLU A 958 -23.71 -4.69 -1.67
N THR A 959 -24.53 -3.69 -2.05
CA THR A 959 -25.24 -2.86 -1.06
C THR A 959 -26.20 -3.69 -0.21
N MET A 960 -26.84 -4.71 -0.79
CA MET A 960 -27.72 -5.60 -0.04
C MET A 960 -26.97 -6.56 0.89
N ALA A 961 -25.80 -7.07 0.49
CA ALA A 961 -24.92 -7.83 1.37
C ALA A 961 -24.38 -6.95 2.52
N GLN A 962 -24.06 -5.68 2.25
CA GLN A 962 -23.71 -4.68 3.26
C GLN A 962 -24.82 -4.46 4.29
N TYR A 963 -26.05 -4.22 3.80
CA TYR A 963 -27.23 -4.11 4.66
C TYR A 963 -27.40 -5.34 5.55
N SER A 964 -27.32 -6.52 4.95
CA SER A 964 -27.45 -7.80 5.64
C SER A 964 -26.39 -7.98 6.74
N ALA A 965 -25.14 -7.59 6.49
CA ALA A 965 -24.08 -7.67 7.47
C ALA A 965 -24.30 -6.67 8.63
N MET A 966 -24.66 -5.42 8.31
CA MET A 966 -24.94 -4.40 9.32
C MET A 966 -26.09 -4.79 10.25
N MET A 967 -27.13 -5.47 9.77
CA MET A 967 -28.24 -5.89 10.64
C MET A 967 -27.83 -7.01 11.60
N VAL A 968 -26.96 -7.93 11.16
CA VAL A 968 -26.35 -8.93 12.05
C VAL A 968 -25.48 -8.24 13.11
N MET A 969 -24.67 -7.25 12.70
CA MET A 969 -23.84 -6.47 13.61
C MET A 969 -24.69 -5.66 14.61
N LYS A 970 -25.76 -5.00 14.15
CA LYS A 970 -26.72 -4.26 14.97
C LYS A 970 -27.39 -5.18 16.00
N LYS A 971 -27.82 -6.38 15.59
CA LYS A 971 -28.42 -7.38 16.49
C LYS A 971 -27.43 -7.89 17.55
N LEU A 972 -26.16 -8.04 17.19
CA LEU A 972 -25.13 -8.54 18.09
C LEU A 972 -24.60 -7.48 19.06
N TYR A 973 -24.41 -6.25 18.59
CA TYR A 973 -23.68 -5.20 19.30
C TYR A 973 -24.54 -4.01 19.75
N GLY A 974 -25.78 -3.90 19.26
CA GLY A 974 -26.67 -2.77 19.51
C GLY A 974 -26.36 -1.55 18.64
N GLU A 975 -27.29 -0.60 18.61
CA GLU A 975 -27.21 0.60 17.75
C GLU A 975 -26.04 1.53 18.14
N ASP A 976 -25.71 1.61 19.43
CA ASP A 976 -24.65 2.49 19.96
C ASP A 976 -23.26 2.13 19.44
N LYS A 977 -22.99 0.84 19.24
CA LYS A 977 -21.74 0.36 18.66
C LYS A 977 -21.70 0.53 17.14
N MET A 978 -22.85 0.58 16.47
CA MET A 978 -22.90 0.75 15.00
C MET A 978 -22.41 2.12 14.54
N ARG A 979 -22.49 3.17 15.38
CA ARG A 979 -21.98 4.50 15.04
C ARG A 979 -20.54 4.48 14.55
N ARG A 980 -19.64 3.73 15.21
CA ARG A 980 -18.22 3.66 14.81
C ARG A 980 -18.10 3.07 13.40
N PHE A 981 -18.83 2.00 13.13
CA PHE A 981 -18.88 1.37 11.82
C PHE A 981 -19.38 2.35 10.75
N LEU A 982 -20.52 3.02 10.99
CA LEU A 982 -21.08 4.02 10.07
C LEU A 982 -20.11 5.18 9.82
N LYS A 983 -19.39 5.62 10.85
CA LYS A 983 -18.35 6.64 10.69
C LYS A 983 -17.22 6.17 9.77
N TYR A 984 -16.75 4.93 9.91
CA TYR A 984 -15.73 4.38 9.01
C TYR A 984 -16.23 4.31 7.57
N GLU A 985 -17.49 3.89 7.36
CA GLU A 985 -18.11 3.85 6.03
C GLU A 985 -18.23 5.27 5.44
N LEU A 986 -18.77 6.23 6.20
CA LEU A 986 -18.92 7.62 5.80
C LEU A 986 -17.57 8.28 5.46
N ASP A 987 -16.59 8.21 6.36
CA ASP A 987 -15.26 8.79 6.16
C ASP A 987 -14.54 8.14 4.96
N SER A 988 -14.79 6.86 4.70
CA SER A 988 -14.23 6.16 3.53
C SER A 988 -14.90 6.58 2.23
N TYR A 989 -16.23 6.75 2.22
CA TYR A 989 -16.97 7.31 1.10
C TYR A 989 -16.49 8.74 0.75
N LEU A 990 -16.44 9.62 1.75
CA LEU A 990 -16.06 11.03 1.59
C LEU A 990 -14.60 11.20 1.14
N ARG A 991 -13.68 10.35 1.59
CA ARG A 991 -12.29 10.37 1.10
C ARG A 991 -12.18 9.85 -0.32
N ALA A 992 -12.88 8.77 -0.66
CA ALA A 992 -12.74 8.12 -1.96
C ALA A 992 -13.42 8.87 -3.11
N ARG A 993 -14.52 9.60 -2.86
CA ARG A 993 -15.19 10.40 -3.90
C ARG A 993 -14.29 11.46 -4.54
N GLY A 994 -13.34 12.01 -3.77
CA GLY A 994 -12.34 12.96 -4.28
C GLY A 994 -11.30 12.33 -5.23
N SER A 995 -11.32 11.01 -5.38
CA SER A 995 -10.46 10.24 -6.29
C SER A 995 -11.24 9.57 -7.43
N GLU A 996 -12.49 9.94 -7.70
CA GLU A 996 -13.25 9.39 -8.82
C GLU A 996 -12.66 9.85 -10.17
N ALA A 997 -12.32 8.89 -11.03
CA ALA A 997 -11.66 9.15 -12.30
C ALA A 997 -12.60 9.71 -13.37
N ILE A 998 -13.88 9.29 -13.34
CA ILE A 998 -14.86 9.58 -14.38
C ILE A 998 -15.88 10.58 -13.85
N GLU A 999 -16.86 10.07 -13.12
CA GLU A 999 -17.88 10.85 -12.46
C GLU A 999 -18.52 9.99 -11.38
N GLU A 1000 -18.87 10.61 -10.26
CA GLU A 1000 -19.67 9.99 -9.24
C GLU A 1000 -21.09 9.76 -9.78
N LEU A 1001 -21.66 8.57 -9.60
CA LEU A 1001 -23.06 8.30 -9.97
C LEU A 1001 -23.97 8.24 -8.74
N PRO A 1002 -25.26 8.59 -8.88
CA PRO A 1002 -26.26 8.27 -7.86
C PRO A 1002 -26.27 6.77 -7.53
N LEU A 1003 -26.66 6.41 -6.31
CA LEU A 1003 -26.60 5.02 -5.85
C LEU A 1003 -27.45 4.10 -6.74
N GLU A 1004 -28.60 4.54 -7.24
CA GLU A 1004 -29.43 3.73 -8.15
C GLU A 1004 -28.76 3.42 -9.50
N ARG A 1005 -27.78 4.24 -9.92
CA ARG A 1005 -27.06 4.16 -11.20
C ARG A 1005 -25.63 3.67 -11.05
N VAL A 1006 -25.19 3.39 -9.83
CA VAL A 1006 -23.81 3.02 -9.52
C VAL A 1006 -23.28 1.93 -10.47
N GLU A 1007 -22.07 2.14 -10.98
CA GLU A 1007 -21.37 1.14 -11.80
C GLU A 1007 -20.46 0.30 -10.88
N ASN A 1008 -19.19 0.14 -11.24
CA ASN A 1008 -18.20 -0.56 -10.42
C ASN A 1008 -17.47 0.38 -9.43
N GLN A 1009 -18.20 1.33 -8.85
CA GLN A 1009 -17.66 2.34 -7.93
C GLN A 1009 -17.76 1.82 -6.49
N GLY A 1010 -16.71 1.14 -6.02
CA GLY A 1010 -16.70 0.45 -4.72
C GLY A 1010 -17.02 1.36 -3.53
N TYR A 1011 -16.57 2.61 -3.56
CA TYR A 1011 -16.90 3.57 -2.50
C TYR A 1011 -18.40 3.95 -2.46
N ILE A 1012 -19.14 3.69 -3.53
CA ILE A 1012 -20.58 3.94 -3.60
C ILE A 1012 -21.36 2.70 -3.15
N HIS A 1013 -21.20 1.54 -3.80
CA HIS A 1013 -22.01 0.36 -3.47
C HIS A 1013 -21.63 -0.32 -2.14
N TYR A 1014 -20.39 -0.16 -1.66
CA TYR A 1014 -20.03 -0.62 -0.31
C TYR A 1014 -20.29 0.47 0.74
N ARG A 1015 -19.61 1.61 0.61
CA ARG A 1015 -19.54 2.63 1.68
C ARG A 1015 -20.82 3.46 1.79
N LYS A 1016 -21.18 4.19 0.73
CA LYS A 1016 -22.45 4.94 0.68
C LYS A 1016 -23.65 4.03 0.83
N GLY A 1017 -23.63 2.86 0.18
CA GLY A 1017 -24.68 1.85 0.27
C GLY A 1017 -24.97 1.43 1.72
N ALA A 1018 -23.94 1.19 2.53
CA ALA A 1018 -24.09 0.89 3.94
C ALA A 1018 -24.78 2.02 4.71
N VAL A 1019 -24.28 3.26 4.60
CA VAL A 1019 -24.86 4.42 5.31
C VAL A 1019 -26.32 4.66 4.90
N VAL A 1020 -26.61 4.64 3.59
CA VAL A 1020 -27.96 4.84 3.02
C VAL A 1020 -28.94 3.79 3.54
N MET A 1021 -28.58 2.51 3.47
CA MET A 1021 -29.49 1.44 3.87
C MET A 1021 -29.70 1.39 5.37
N TYR A 1022 -28.70 1.78 6.17
CA TYR A 1022 -28.85 1.91 7.62
C TYR A 1022 -29.79 3.06 8.01
N LEU A 1023 -29.71 4.20 7.33
CA LEU A 1023 -30.65 5.31 7.53
C LEU A 1023 -32.07 4.93 7.11
N LEU A 1024 -32.23 4.22 5.99
CA LEU A 1024 -33.55 3.82 5.51
C LEU A 1024 -34.22 2.76 6.39
N GLN A 1025 -33.50 1.76 6.90
CA GLN A 1025 -34.10 0.81 7.85
C GLN A 1025 -34.55 1.52 9.13
N ASP A 1026 -33.75 2.48 9.60
CA ASP A 1026 -34.05 3.28 10.79
C ASP A 1026 -35.31 4.14 10.55
N ARG A 1027 -35.42 4.75 9.37
CA ARG A 1027 -36.55 5.58 8.99
C ARG A 1027 -37.82 4.76 8.75
N LEU A 1028 -37.78 3.82 7.81
CA LEU A 1028 -38.96 3.09 7.30
C LEU A 1028 -39.40 1.96 8.24
N GLY A 1029 -38.50 1.50 9.10
CA GLY A 1029 -38.69 0.35 9.99
C GLY A 1029 -38.07 -0.93 9.41
N GLU A 1030 -37.24 -1.60 10.20
CA GLU A 1030 -36.51 -2.82 9.82
C GLU A 1030 -37.45 -3.93 9.33
N ASP A 1031 -38.53 -4.23 10.06
CA ASP A 1031 -39.48 -5.30 9.70
C ASP A 1031 -40.18 -5.04 8.35
N ARG A 1032 -40.61 -3.80 8.11
CA ARG A 1032 -41.29 -3.40 6.87
C ARG A 1032 -40.33 -3.46 5.69
N MET A 1033 -39.11 -3.02 5.90
CA MET A 1033 -38.04 -3.08 4.90
C MET A 1033 -37.67 -4.54 4.58
N ASN A 1034 -37.44 -5.38 5.60
CA ASN A 1034 -37.13 -6.80 5.43
C ASN A 1034 -38.27 -7.56 4.73
N ALA A 1035 -39.53 -7.27 5.07
CA ALA A 1035 -40.68 -7.87 4.39
C ALA A 1035 -40.72 -7.51 2.89
N MET A 1036 -40.45 -6.25 2.54
CA MET A 1036 -40.35 -5.81 1.13
C MET A 1036 -39.19 -6.51 0.41
N LEU A 1037 -38.03 -6.60 1.06
CA LEU A 1037 -36.85 -7.28 0.52
C LEU A 1037 -37.10 -8.78 0.31
N ALA A 1038 -37.80 -9.45 1.22
CA ALA A 1038 -38.21 -10.84 1.08
C ALA A 1038 -39.15 -11.05 -0.11
N GLN A 1039 -40.10 -10.12 -0.33
CA GLN A 1039 -40.98 -10.15 -1.51
C GLN A 1039 -40.20 -9.96 -2.81
N LEU A 1040 -39.26 -9.02 -2.85
CA LEU A 1040 -38.38 -8.80 -3.99
C LEU A 1040 -37.57 -10.07 -4.31
N LEU A 1041 -36.99 -10.69 -3.28
CA LEU A 1041 -36.23 -11.91 -3.44
C LEU A 1041 -37.14 -13.05 -3.94
N ASN A 1042 -38.32 -13.27 -3.34
CA ASN A 1042 -39.27 -14.30 -3.80
C ASN A 1042 -39.73 -14.08 -5.25
N LYS A 1043 -39.83 -12.83 -5.71
CA LYS A 1043 -40.18 -12.50 -7.10
C LYS A 1043 -39.13 -12.98 -8.10
N TYR A 1044 -37.83 -12.92 -7.76
CA TYR A 1044 -36.72 -13.20 -8.69
C TYR A 1044 -35.87 -14.43 -8.35
N ARG A 1045 -36.12 -15.09 -7.22
CA ARG A 1045 -35.37 -16.25 -6.72
C ARG A 1045 -35.20 -17.32 -7.81
N PHE A 1046 -33.95 -17.59 -8.20
CA PHE A 1046 -33.57 -18.56 -9.22
C PHE A 1046 -34.25 -18.38 -10.59
N LYS A 1047 -34.71 -17.16 -10.90
CA LYS A 1047 -35.30 -16.85 -12.21
C LYS A 1047 -34.25 -16.27 -13.15
N SER A 1048 -34.15 -16.87 -14.34
CA SER A 1048 -33.35 -16.35 -15.45
C SER A 1048 -33.93 -15.04 -16.00
N GLN A 1049 -33.38 -14.56 -17.12
CA GLN A 1049 -33.82 -13.34 -17.81
C GLN A 1049 -35.36 -13.23 -17.95
N PRO A 1050 -35.95 -12.04 -17.75
CA PRO A 1050 -35.27 -10.77 -17.47
C PRO A 1050 -34.82 -10.64 -16.01
N TYR A 1051 -33.56 -10.24 -15.81
CA TYR A 1051 -32.96 -10.01 -14.49
C TYR A 1051 -33.45 -8.68 -13.87
N PRO A 1052 -33.53 -8.59 -12.53
CA PRO A 1052 -33.95 -7.38 -11.82
C PRO A 1052 -32.98 -6.21 -12.02
N ARG A 1053 -33.52 -5.00 -11.89
CA ARG A 1053 -32.78 -3.73 -11.94
C ARG A 1053 -32.79 -3.05 -10.57
N SER A 1054 -31.89 -2.09 -10.35
CA SER A 1054 -31.92 -1.26 -9.13
C SER A 1054 -33.27 -0.58 -8.90
N LEU A 1055 -33.98 -0.22 -9.98
CA LEU A 1055 -35.33 0.35 -9.92
C LEU A 1055 -36.36 -0.57 -9.23
N ASP A 1056 -36.21 -1.89 -9.31
CA ASP A 1056 -37.10 -2.81 -8.60
C ASP A 1056 -36.95 -2.64 -7.07
N LEU A 1057 -35.73 -2.41 -6.59
CA LEU A 1057 -35.45 -2.09 -5.18
C LEU A 1057 -35.94 -0.69 -4.81
N VAL A 1058 -35.60 0.34 -5.59
CA VAL A 1058 -35.98 1.73 -5.30
C VAL A 1058 -37.50 1.90 -5.28
N ASN A 1059 -38.22 1.33 -6.24
CA ASN A 1059 -39.67 1.35 -6.26
C ASN A 1059 -40.27 0.56 -5.09
N GLY A 1060 -39.66 -0.58 -4.72
CA GLY A 1060 -40.03 -1.33 -3.52
C GLY A 1060 -39.92 -0.48 -2.25
N LEU A 1061 -38.81 0.22 -2.06
CA LEU A 1061 -38.61 1.15 -0.94
C LEU A 1061 -39.64 2.30 -0.95
N LYS A 1062 -39.90 2.91 -2.11
CA LYS A 1062 -40.91 3.98 -2.24
C LYS A 1062 -42.32 3.49 -1.94
N SER A 1063 -42.64 2.24 -2.26
CA SER A 1063 -43.96 1.65 -2.01
C SER A 1063 -44.28 1.50 -0.52
N ILE A 1064 -43.26 1.39 0.33
CA ILE A 1064 -43.41 1.29 1.79
C ILE A 1064 -43.21 2.62 2.52
N ALA A 1065 -42.99 3.73 1.81
CA ALA A 1065 -42.94 5.05 2.43
C ALA A 1065 -44.34 5.45 2.96
N ARG A 1066 -44.40 5.98 4.17
CA ARG A 1066 -45.63 6.38 4.88
C ARG A 1066 -46.15 7.74 4.46
N ASP A 1067 -45.25 8.62 4.08
CA ASP A 1067 -45.53 10.00 3.71
C ASP A 1067 -44.58 10.46 2.60
N ASP A 1068 -44.81 11.66 2.10
CA ASP A 1068 -43.99 12.24 1.03
C ASP A 1068 -42.58 12.62 1.50
N ALA A 1069 -42.37 12.83 2.80
CA ALA A 1069 -41.04 13.12 3.36
C ALA A 1069 -40.14 11.86 3.31
N GLU A 1070 -40.66 10.68 3.63
CA GLU A 1070 -39.97 9.41 3.46
C GLU A 1070 -39.67 9.12 1.98
N ARG A 1071 -40.62 9.40 1.07
CA ARG A 1071 -40.39 9.27 -0.38
C ARG A 1071 -39.30 10.21 -0.87
N ALA A 1072 -39.30 11.46 -0.41
CA ALA A 1072 -38.29 12.45 -0.74
C ALA A 1072 -36.90 12.03 -0.24
N LEU A 1073 -36.81 11.49 0.97
CA LEU A 1073 -35.56 10.94 1.51
C LEU A 1073 -35.03 9.80 0.64
N ILE A 1074 -35.88 8.86 0.20
CA ILE A 1074 -35.45 7.78 -0.69
C ILE A 1074 -34.89 8.35 -2.00
N SER A 1075 -35.56 9.34 -2.59
CA SER A 1075 -35.07 10.04 -3.79
C SER A 1075 -33.72 10.73 -3.54
N ASP A 1076 -33.54 11.41 -2.42
CA ASP A 1076 -32.27 12.06 -2.09
C ASP A 1076 -31.12 11.06 -1.90
N LEU A 1077 -31.38 9.88 -1.35
CA LEU A 1077 -30.35 8.87 -1.09
C LEU A 1077 -30.00 8.01 -2.33
N PHE A 1078 -30.97 7.70 -3.18
CA PHE A 1078 -30.79 6.80 -4.33
C PHE A 1078 -30.62 7.52 -5.67
N GLU A 1079 -31.43 8.54 -5.94
CA GLU A 1079 -31.55 9.18 -7.25
C GLU A 1079 -30.61 10.39 -7.39
N LYS A 1080 -30.07 10.88 -6.27
CA LYS A 1080 -29.18 12.05 -6.22
C LYS A 1080 -27.87 11.77 -5.49
N ILE A 1081 -26.89 12.64 -5.72
CA ILE A 1081 -25.66 12.70 -4.91
C ILE A 1081 -25.89 13.77 -3.85
N THR A 1082 -26.53 13.37 -2.76
CA THR A 1082 -26.91 14.29 -1.68
C THR A 1082 -25.83 14.30 -0.60
N ILE A 1083 -25.35 15.50 -0.26
CA ILE A 1083 -24.40 15.76 0.82
C ILE A 1083 -25.05 16.71 1.81
N TYR A 1084 -24.94 16.39 3.09
CA TYR A 1084 -25.42 17.20 4.19
C TYR A 1084 -24.25 17.96 4.84
N ASP A 1085 -24.55 19.08 5.45
CA ASP A 1085 -23.64 19.83 6.34
C ASP A 1085 -24.42 20.08 7.62
N LEU A 1086 -24.32 19.14 8.55
CA LEU A 1086 -25.02 19.16 9.84
C LEU A 1086 -24.02 19.51 10.92
N LYS A 1087 -24.37 20.46 11.78
CA LYS A 1087 -23.46 20.91 12.83
C LYS A 1087 -24.19 21.28 14.09
N ALA A 1088 -23.71 20.79 15.23
CA ALA A 1088 -24.06 21.36 16.53
C ALA A 1088 -23.02 22.44 16.86
N THR A 1089 -23.46 23.69 17.09
CA THR A 1089 -22.54 24.81 17.36
C THR A 1089 -22.35 25.03 18.85
N THR A 1090 -23.45 25.02 19.62
CA THR A 1090 -23.46 25.22 21.07
C THR A 1090 -24.58 24.42 21.71
N ALA A 1091 -24.38 24.02 22.96
CA ALA A 1091 -25.43 23.44 23.79
C ALA A 1091 -25.35 23.99 25.21
N THR A 1092 -26.46 24.53 25.72
CA THR A 1092 -26.55 25.05 27.09
C THR A 1092 -27.62 24.33 27.88
N VAL A 1093 -27.37 24.02 29.15
CA VAL A 1093 -28.34 23.35 30.02
C VAL A 1093 -28.69 24.21 31.23
N LYS A 1094 -29.97 24.21 31.60
CA LYS A 1094 -30.46 24.76 32.87
C LYS A 1094 -31.30 23.73 33.61
N LYS A 1095 -31.23 23.73 34.94
CA LYS A 1095 -32.09 22.92 35.80
C LYS A 1095 -33.45 23.61 35.95
N LEU A 1096 -34.54 22.86 35.77
CA LEU A 1096 -35.92 23.31 35.93
C LEU A 1096 -36.37 23.15 37.41
N PRO A 1097 -37.41 23.90 37.85
CA PRO A 1097 -37.92 23.83 39.23
C PRO A 1097 -38.39 22.44 39.65
N ASP A 1098 -38.84 21.61 38.71
CA ASP A 1098 -39.30 20.23 38.92
C ASP A 1098 -38.15 19.20 38.96
N GLY A 1099 -36.90 19.66 38.88
CA GLY A 1099 -35.70 18.83 38.94
C GLY A 1099 -35.22 18.27 37.60
N ARG A 1100 -35.96 18.48 36.50
CA ARG A 1100 -35.52 18.12 35.13
C ARG A 1100 -34.51 19.13 34.58
N PHE A 1101 -33.94 18.83 33.41
CA PHE A 1101 -32.99 19.70 32.74
C PHE A 1101 -33.51 20.11 31.37
N GLU A 1102 -33.54 21.42 31.08
CA GLU A 1102 -33.79 21.95 29.73
C GLU A 1102 -32.44 22.22 29.07
N THR A 1103 -32.17 21.53 27.96
CA THR A 1103 -31.01 21.75 27.11
C THR A 1103 -31.43 22.46 25.83
N LEU A 1104 -30.82 23.61 25.55
CA LEU A 1104 -30.95 24.35 24.30
C LEU A 1104 -29.77 23.99 23.40
N VAL A 1105 -30.05 23.33 22.27
CA VAL A 1105 -29.04 22.92 21.28
C VAL A 1105 -29.16 23.83 20.05
N THR A 1106 -28.10 24.55 19.72
CA THR A 1106 -28.03 25.34 18.49
C THR A 1106 -27.45 24.47 17.38
N VAL A 1107 -28.20 24.33 16.30
CA VAL A 1107 -27.86 23.50 15.15
C VAL A 1107 -27.82 24.37 13.90
N THR A 1108 -26.81 24.16 13.07
CA THR A 1108 -26.77 24.67 11.70
C THR A 1108 -26.90 23.49 10.75
N GLY A 1109 -27.79 23.57 9.77
CA GLY A 1109 -28.00 22.50 8.80
C GLY A 1109 -28.06 23.06 7.38
N ASP A 1110 -27.39 22.41 6.43
CA ASP A 1110 -27.54 22.67 5.00
C ASP A 1110 -27.53 21.36 4.20
N LYS A 1111 -28.13 21.37 3.00
CA LYS A 1111 -28.17 20.24 2.08
C LYS A 1111 -27.66 20.68 0.70
N PHE A 1112 -26.96 19.79 0.02
CA PHE A 1112 -26.38 20.03 -1.28
C PHE A 1112 -26.63 18.85 -2.21
N TYR A 1113 -26.88 19.15 -3.49
CA TYR A 1113 -26.79 18.16 -4.56
C TYR A 1113 -25.48 18.38 -5.32
N ALA A 1114 -24.65 17.35 -5.36
CA ALA A 1114 -23.48 17.31 -6.22
C ALA A 1114 -23.86 16.75 -7.60
N ASP A 1115 -23.23 17.26 -8.65
CA ASP A 1115 -23.16 16.55 -9.93
C ASP A 1115 -22.06 15.47 -9.89
N GLY A 1116 -21.94 14.68 -10.96
CA GLY A 1116 -20.94 13.62 -11.03
C GLY A 1116 -19.49 14.13 -11.05
N LYS A 1117 -19.26 15.42 -11.33
CA LYS A 1117 -17.93 16.06 -11.27
C LYS A 1117 -17.64 16.66 -9.89
N GLY A 1118 -18.56 16.50 -8.94
CA GLY A 1118 -18.43 17.00 -7.58
C GLY A 1118 -18.82 18.47 -7.44
N LYS A 1119 -19.39 19.12 -8.45
CA LYS A 1119 -19.88 20.50 -8.31
C LYS A 1119 -21.16 20.49 -7.47
N GLU A 1120 -21.13 21.19 -6.35
CA GLU A 1120 -22.24 21.23 -5.41
C GLU A 1120 -23.18 22.40 -5.67
N THR A 1121 -24.48 22.14 -5.53
CA THR A 1121 -25.56 23.14 -5.60
C THR A 1121 -26.38 23.07 -4.33
N LYS A 1122 -26.61 24.21 -3.68
CA LYS A 1122 -27.36 24.28 -2.43
C LYS A 1122 -28.82 23.88 -2.67
N ALA A 1123 -29.34 23.05 -1.78
CA ALA A 1123 -30.72 22.56 -1.77
C ALA A 1123 -31.37 22.85 -0.41
N THR A 1124 -32.70 22.94 -0.39
CA THR A 1124 -33.45 23.14 0.86
C THR A 1124 -33.39 21.88 1.72
N LEU A 1125 -32.91 22.04 2.95
CA LEU A 1125 -33.00 21.03 4.01
C LEU A 1125 -34.30 21.25 4.78
N ASP A 1126 -35.13 20.21 4.89
CA ASP A 1126 -36.36 20.17 5.70
C ASP A 1126 -36.61 18.71 6.14
N ASP A 1127 -35.55 18.09 6.67
CA ASP A 1127 -35.52 16.68 7.02
C ASP A 1127 -35.82 16.52 8.53
N ILE A 1128 -36.38 15.39 8.93
CA ILE A 1128 -36.49 15.03 10.35
C ILE A 1128 -35.21 14.26 10.75
N ILE A 1129 -34.38 14.84 11.62
CA ILE A 1129 -33.06 14.32 12.00
C ILE A 1129 -32.99 14.12 13.51
N GLU A 1130 -32.21 13.13 13.96
CA GLU A 1130 -32.05 12.85 15.38
C GLU A 1130 -31.30 13.96 16.11
N ILE A 1131 -31.87 14.37 17.25
CA ILE A 1131 -31.25 15.22 18.24
C ILE A 1131 -31.04 14.38 19.50
N GLY A 1132 -29.79 14.32 19.96
CA GLY A 1132 -29.40 13.49 21.10
C GLY A 1132 -28.77 14.28 22.22
N LEU A 1133 -28.99 13.84 23.46
CA LEU A 1133 -28.32 14.27 24.68
C LEU A 1133 -27.65 13.06 25.34
N PHE A 1134 -26.42 13.22 25.79
CA PHE A 1134 -25.58 12.12 26.24
C PHE A 1134 -24.75 12.45 27.49
N ALA A 1135 -24.51 11.45 28.32
CA ALA A 1135 -23.62 11.53 29.48
C ALA A 1135 -22.14 11.38 29.08
N ALA A 1136 -21.87 10.73 27.94
CA ALA A 1136 -20.53 10.58 27.34
C ALA A 1136 -20.60 10.89 25.84
N ARG A 1137 -19.46 11.27 25.22
CA ARG A 1137 -19.44 11.64 23.80
C ARG A 1137 -19.66 10.39 22.92
N PRO A 1138 -20.67 10.37 22.04
CA PRO A 1138 -20.92 9.26 21.13
C PRO A 1138 -19.71 8.90 20.27
N GLY A 1139 -19.41 7.61 20.19
CA GLY A 1139 -18.37 7.04 19.32
C GLY A 1139 -16.92 7.23 19.79
N ILE A 1140 -16.70 7.68 21.02
CA ILE A 1140 -15.38 7.68 21.68
C ILE A 1140 -15.43 6.72 22.88
N GLY A 1141 -14.41 5.88 23.02
CA GLY A 1141 -14.31 4.94 24.14
C GLY A 1141 -15.45 3.91 24.18
N ALA A 1142 -15.82 3.48 25.39
CA ALA A 1142 -16.83 2.44 25.64
C ALA A 1142 -18.28 2.98 25.67
N PHE A 1143 -18.63 3.88 24.74
CA PHE A 1143 -19.97 4.46 24.61
C PHE A 1143 -21.03 3.38 24.39
N ASN A 1144 -22.13 3.44 25.15
CA ASN A 1144 -23.24 2.48 25.08
C ASN A 1144 -24.58 3.11 25.51
N SER A 1145 -25.67 2.33 25.42
CA SER A 1145 -27.03 2.77 25.75
C SER A 1145 -27.22 3.46 27.11
N LYS A 1146 -26.38 3.18 28.12
CA LYS A 1146 -26.47 3.84 29.44
C LYS A 1146 -26.04 5.31 29.38
N ASP A 1147 -25.24 5.67 28.38
CA ASP A 1147 -24.74 7.01 28.13
C ASP A 1147 -25.72 7.87 27.33
N VAL A 1148 -26.83 7.30 26.86
CA VAL A 1148 -27.88 8.01 26.12
C VAL A 1148 -28.93 8.54 27.09
N ASP A 1149 -28.95 9.87 27.30
CA ASP A 1149 -29.93 10.52 28.18
C ASP A 1149 -31.24 10.82 27.44
N PHE A 1150 -31.15 11.14 26.15
CA PHE A 1150 -32.27 11.44 25.26
C PHE A 1150 -31.86 11.25 23.80
N ILE A 1151 -32.73 10.70 22.96
CA ILE A 1151 -32.59 10.75 21.51
C ILE A 1151 -33.98 10.79 20.87
N GLU A 1152 -34.24 11.79 20.03
CA GLU A 1152 -35.52 11.92 19.32
C GLU A 1152 -35.32 12.62 17.98
N ARG A 1153 -36.13 12.23 16.98
CA ARG A 1153 -36.15 12.87 15.67
C ARG A 1153 -36.89 14.21 15.74
N ARG A 1154 -36.24 15.29 15.32
CA ARG A 1154 -36.80 16.65 15.28
C ARG A 1154 -36.61 17.27 13.89
N PRO A 1155 -37.46 18.22 13.47
CA PRO A 1155 -37.27 18.93 12.20
C PRO A 1155 -35.94 19.71 12.18
N VAL A 1156 -35.16 19.53 11.12
CA VAL A 1156 -33.94 20.29 10.84
C VAL A 1156 -34.06 21.00 9.50
N LYS A 1157 -33.93 22.32 9.52
CA LYS A 1157 -34.09 23.20 8.36
C LYS A 1157 -32.79 23.87 7.95
N SER A 1158 -32.75 24.36 6.71
CA SER A 1158 -31.63 25.15 6.20
C SER A 1158 -31.32 26.37 7.09
N GLY A 1159 -30.05 26.56 7.43
CA GLY A 1159 -29.57 27.65 8.28
C GLY A 1159 -29.45 27.28 9.76
N GLU A 1160 -29.35 28.30 10.61
CA GLU A 1160 -29.23 28.13 12.06
C GLU A 1160 -30.61 28.07 12.73
N GLN A 1161 -30.75 27.14 13.69
CA GLN A 1161 -31.96 26.98 14.49
C GLN A 1161 -31.63 26.50 15.91
N GLN A 1162 -32.52 26.79 16.85
CA GLN A 1162 -32.40 26.34 18.24
C GLN A 1162 -33.46 25.29 18.56
N ILE A 1163 -33.02 24.15 19.09
CA ILE A 1163 -33.89 23.04 19.46
C ILE A 1163 -33.85 22.89 20.99
N ARG A 1164 -35.03 22.93 21.61
CA ARG A 1164 -35.19 22.73 23.05
C ARG A 1164 -35.53 21.29 23.37
N VAL A 1165 -34.79 20.70 24.29
CA VAL A 1165 -34.97 19.31 24.73
C VAL A 1165 -35.03 19.26 26.26
N ILE A 1166 -35.95 18.48 26.80
CA ILE A 1166 -36.08 18.26 28.25
C ILE A 1166 -35.62 16.85 28.59
N SER A 1167 -34.65 16.72 29.50
CA SER A 1167 -34.08 15.45 29.95
C SER A 1167 -34.21 15.28 31.46
N LYS A 1168 -34.16 14.01 31.91
CA LYS A 1168 -34.23 13.66 33.34
C LYS A 1168 -32.89 13.82 34.06
N ARG A 1169 -31.78 13.72 33.33
CA ARG A 1169 -30.41 13.83 33.84
C ARG A 1169 -29.71 14.99 33.16
N LYS A 1170 -28.69 15.56 33.81
CA LYS A 1170 -27.86 16.60 33.21
C LYS A 1170 -26.97 15.96 32.13
N PRO A 1171 -27.12 16.31 30.84
CA PRO A 1171 -26.26 15.78 29.80
C PRO A 1171 -24.89 16.46 29.82
N ALA A 1172 -23.86 15.73 29.40
CA ALA A 1172 -22.52 16.24 29.17
C ALA A 1172 -22.29 16.63 27.70
N PHE A 1173 -23.02 16.01 26.77
CA PHE A 1173 -22.91 16.24 25.34
C PHE A 1173 -24.29 16.33 24.68
N ALA A 1174 -24.39 17.08 23.59
CA ALA A 1174 -25.59 17.19 22.78
C ALA A 1174 -25.23 17.32 21.30
N GLY A 1175 -26.11 16.86 20.40
CA GLY A 1175 -25.81 16.89 18.97
C GLY A 1175 -26.96 16.62 18.02
N VAL A 1176 -26.70 16.82 16.74
CA VAL A 1176 -27.54 16.51 15.58
C VAL A 1176 -26.91 15.37 14.78
N ASP A 1177 -27.71 14.43 14.26
CA ASP A 1177 -27.24 13.17 13.66
C ASP A 1177 -26.09 12.52 14.47
N PRO A 1178 -26.27 12.32 15.79
CA PRO A 1178 -25.17 11.93 16.66
C PRO A 1178 -24.60 10.53 16.35
N TYR A 1179 -25.27 9.74 15.50
CA TYR A 1179 -24.86 8.37 15.12
C TYR A 1179 -24.29 8.29 13.69
N ASN A 1180 -24.15 9.43 12.99
CA ASN A 1180 -23.61 9.53 11.64
C ASN A 1180 -24.42 8.71 10.62
N LYS A 1181 -25.76 8.82 10.68
CA LYS A 1181 -26.66 8.11 9.75
C LYS A 1181 -26.80 8.87 8.43
N TYR A 1182 -26.54 10.17 8.40
CA TYR A 1182 -26.59 11.00 7.20
C TYR A 1182 -25.23 11.07 6.50
N ILE A 1183 -25.25 11.32 5.19
CA ILE A 1183 -24.04 11.59 4.40
C ILE A 1183 -23.58 13.02 4.67
N ASP A 1184 -23.10 13.23 5.89
CA ASP A 1184 -22.67 14.52 6.40
C ASP A 1184 -21.19 14.76 6.10
N ARG A 1185 -20.89 15.96 5.59
CA ARG A 1185 -19.55 16.39 5.17
C ARG A 1185 -18.54 16.37 6.31
N ASN A 1186 -18.98 16.65 7.54
CA ASN A 1186 -18.11 16.75 8.70
C ASN A 1186 -18.71 16.16 9.97
N SER A 1187 -18.87 14.83 10.03
CA SER A 1187 -19.44 14.17 11.21
C SER A 1187 -18.72 14.36 12.56
N ASP A 1188 -17.57 15.05 12.58
CA ASP A 1188 -16.81 15.36 13.80
C ASP A 1188 -17.43 16.52 14.61
N ASP A 1189 -18.21 17.42 13.99
CA ASP A 1189 -18.88 18.57 14.63
C ASP A 1189 -20.41 18.40 14.82
N ASN A 1190 -20.92 17.20 14.59
CA ASN A 1190 -22.29 16.79 14.93
C ASN A 1190 -22.60 16.86 16.43
N VAL A 1191 -21.58 16.76 17.30
CA VAL A 1191 -21.75 16.70 18.76
C VAL A 1191 -20.83 17.69 19.47
N VAL A 1192 -21.40 18.46 20.40
CA VAL A 1192 -20.70 19.43 21.26
C VAL A 1192 -20.86 19.14 22.74
N ALA A 1193 -19.94 19.65 23.55
CA ALA A 1193 -20.06 19.62 25.01
C ALA A 1193 -21.16 20.58 25.47
N VAL A 1194 -21.92 20.16 26.47
CA VAL A 1194 -22.97 20.97 27.10
C VAL A 1194 -22.36 21.84 28.18
N THR A 1195 -22.70 23.12 28.18
CA THR A 1195 -22.26 24.09 29.20
C THR A 1195 -23.44 24.59 30.04
N GLY A 1196 -23.18 25.03 31.28
CA GLY A 1196 -24.22 25.49 32.22
C GLY A 1196 -24.35 24.65 33.47
#